data_AF-A0A703VY03-F1
#
_entry.id   AF-A0A703VY03-F1
#
_cell.length_a   1.000
_cell.length_b   1.000
_cell.length_c   1.000
_cell.angle_alpha   90.00
_cell.angle_beta   90.00
_cell.angle_gamma   90.00
#
_symmetry.space_group_name_H-M   'P 1'
#
loop_
_entity.id
_entity.type
_entity.pdbx_description
1 polymer ?
#
loop_
_entity_poly.entity_id
_entity_poly.type
_entity_poly.pdbx_seq_one_letter_code
_entity_poly.pdbx_strand_id
1 'polypeptide(L)'
;SGDNSYSGGTTIIGGTLTADHADSLGTGAVANSGVLQVGEGELENTLSGSGSLVKTGTGELTLSGDNSYSGDTTIADGTLIAANVNALGSGNIDNSGTLMLDANGAFELANITTHTGATTALAAGSTLDAGQLTQEDGSTLSIDLGAATDDAVITADSVTLGGTLNVTGIGSVTDSWTPEAYTYTLIDSDSAITSDFDDLTIAGMNREDVDFLTIDGKVDEADNTHYDLTASLSWYADRDNATTDAHGTFTLSDPDGSFNVAATLTDVDDTLDPGSRWDGKSLTKEGAGTLILSGDNDYSGGTTINEGTLVAASTTALGTGLVDNNATLVLDVDGEVSAVGGITTHSGATTQLALGTSLDLGDSALIQQDGSTLNVELNSDSVQPLITGGSATLGGDLVVSDASLQARASDAEFQSFKLMDMDSDISGDFTSLTMNLTDQPDYLTVTGTINPADASEYLLTEGLSWNATATSATPAHGTFTLGAGDSFEVTSVLGDKTGNGDWDGKSLTKLGAGKLTLSGANTYTGDTNVQEGTLWLSGDGSIGEMGSQQAVNVASGATFGGSNGTTVNGKVTNEGTLVFGDSEETGAIFTLNGDLINMGTIASGSTSSTPGNTLYVDGNYTGNGGSLYLNTVLGDDDSATDKLVITGDASGTTDLYINGIGDGAQTTNGIEVVDVGGVSTSDAFELKNEVNASLYTYRLYWNESDNDWYLASKAQSDDDDSGGDDSDVTPSDGGDDGGNVTPPDDGGDGGDVAPQYRADIGAYMGNQWMARNLQMQTLYDREGSQYRNADGSVWARFKAGKAESEAVSGNIDMDSNYSQFQLGGDILAWGNGQQSVTVGVMASYINADTDSTGNRGADGSQFTSSGNVDGYNLGVYATWFADAQTHSGAYVDSWYQYGFYNNSVESGDAGSESYDSTANAVSLETGYRYDIALSNGNTVSLTPQAQVVWQNYSADSVKDNYGTRIDGQDGDSWTTRLGLRVDGKLYKGSRTVIQPFAEANWLHTSDDVSVSFDDATVKQDLPANRAELKVGLQADIDKQWSVRAQVAGQTGSNDFGDLNGSLNLRYNW
;
A
#
# COMPACT_ATOMS: atom_id res chain seq x y z
N SER A 1 -14.51 -36.42 -44.27
CA SER A 1 -13.96 -35.88 -43.02
C SER A 1 -13.30 -34.53 -43.23
N GLY A 2 -13.42 -33.65 -42.23
CA GLY A 2 -12.84 -32.30 -42.18
C GLY A 2 -13.89 -31.20 -42.32
N ASP A 3 -13.77 -30.14 -41.52
CA ASP A 3 -14.68 -29.01 -41.49
C ASP A 3 -14.56 -28.20 -42.78
N ASN A 4 -15.63 -28.15 -43.56
CA ASN A 4 -15.67 -27.43 -44.82
C ASN A 4 -16.51 -26.16 -44.65
N SER A 5 -15.93 -24.98 -44.84
CA SER A 5 -16.64 -23.69 -44.70
C SER A 5 -17.16 -23.12 -46.03
N TYR A 6 -17.29 -23.94 -47.07
CA TYR A 6 -17.79 -23.46 -48.35
C TYR A 6 -19.30 -23.17 -48.27
N SER A 7 -19.71 -22.06 -48.88
CA SER A 7 -21.12 -21.64 -48.94
C SER A 7 -21.80 -21.97 -50.28
N GLY A 8 -21.05 -22.50 -51.26
CA GLY A 8 -21.61 -23.03 -52.49
C GLY A 8 -22.38 -24.33 -52.22
N GLY A 9 -23.50 -24.56 -52.90
CA GLY A 9 -24.29 -25.79 -52.69
C GLY A 9 -23.53 -27.07 -53.09
N THR A 10 -23.90 -28.19 -52.47
CA THR A 10 -23.41 -29.54 -52.81
C THR A 10 -24.42 -30.21 -53.75
N THR A 11 -23.98 -30.77 -54.88
CA THR A 11 -24.87 -31.50 -55.81
C THR A 11 -24.42 -32.94 -55.98
N ILE A 12 -25.28 -33.89 -55.58
CA ILE A 12 -25.07 -35.33 -55.72
C ILE A 12 -25.97 -35.83 -56.85
N ILE A 13 -25.41 -36.04 -58.04
CA ILE A 13 -26.18 -36.46 -59.23
C ILE A 13 -26.50 -37.98 -59.19
N GLY A 14 -25.73 -38.75 -58.41
CA GLY A 14 -25.88 -40.19 -58.20
C GLY A 14 -24.69 -40.77 -57.42
N GLY A 15 -24.75 -42.05 -57.06
CA GLY A 15 -23.77 -42.69 -56.17
C GLY A 15 -23.97 -42.34 -54.69
N THR A 16 -22.98 -42.61 -53.85
CA THR A 16 -23.01 -42.31 -52.41
C THR A 16 -21.98 -41.24 -52.07
N LEU A 17 -22.42 -40.17 -51.42
CA LEU A 17 -21.54 -39.20 -50.75
C LEU A 17 -21.56 -39.50 -49.25
N THR A 18 -20.40 -39.72 -48.65
CA THR A 18 -20.26 -40.01 -47.22
C THR A 18 -19.57 -38.85 -46.51
N ALA A 19 -20.20 -38.35 -45.46
CA ALA A 19 -19.70 -37.31 -44.56
C ALA A 19 -19.70 -37.84 -43.13
N ASP A 20 -18.51 -38.09 -42.56
CA ASP A 20 -18.44 -38.58 -41.17
C ASP A 20 -19.00 -37.55 -40.17
N HIS A 21 -18.92 -36.25 -40.49
CA HIS A 21 -19.52 -35.16 -39.74
C HIS A 21 -20.27 -34.22 -40.71
N ALA A 22 -21.41 -33.68 -40.29
CA ALA A 22 -22.27 -32.80 -41.08
C ALA A 22 -21.52 -31.55 -41.61
N ASP A 23 -20.62 -30.97 -40.81
CA ASP A 23 -19.75 -29.84 -41.19
C ASP A 23 -18.88 -30.09 -42.43
N SER A 24 -18.71 -31.36 -42.82
CA SER A 24 -18.03 -31.71 -44.08
C SER A 24 -18.83 -31.30 -45.33
N LEU A 25 -20.10 -30.88 -45.20
CA LEU A 25 -20.99 -30.55 -46.33
C LEU A 25 -21.11 -29.05 -46.62
N GLY A 26 -20.40 -28.20 -45.87
CA GLY A 26 -20.49 -26.74 -46.02
C GLY A 26 -21.83 -26.19 -45.52
N THR A 27 -22.09 -24.92 -45.79
CA THR A 27 -23.33 -24.23 -45.37
C THR A 27 -24.35 -24.04 -46.50
N GLY A 28 -24.01 -24.43 -47.73
CA GLY A 28 -24.88 -24.30 -48.90
C GLY A 28 -25.84 -25.47 -49.09
N ALA A 29 -26.99 -25.25 -49.75
CA ALA A 29 -28.00 -26.30 -49.99
C ALA A 29 -27.43 -27.58 -50.63
N VAL A 30 -27.98 -28.74 -50.27
CA VAL A 30 -27.59 -30.05 -50.77
C VAL A 30 -28.66 -30.61 -51.71
N ALA A 31 -28.40 -30.58 -53.01
CA ALA A 31 -29.26 -31.20 -54.01
C ALA A 31 -28.85 -32.67 -54.21
N ASN A 32 -29.61 -33.59 -53.63
CA ASN A 32 -29.33 -35.02 -53.62
C ASN A 32 -30.26 -35.80 -54.56
N SER A 33 -29.68 -36.47 -55.55
CA SER A 33 -30.32 -37.48 -56.42
C SER A 33 -29.68 -38.88 -56.27
N GLY A 34 -28.74 -39.03 -55.34
CA GLY A 34 -28.05 -40.29 -55.00
C GLY A 34 -28.34 -40.71 -53.57
N VAL A 35 -27.30 -41.09 -52.82
CA VAL A 35 -27.36 -41.39 -51.38
C VAL A 35 -26.44 -40.42 -50.65
N LEU A 36 -26.97 -39.74 -49.64
CA LEU A 36 -26.17 -38.95 -48.69
C LEU A 36 -26.05 -39.73 -47.38
N GLN A 37 -24.83 -40.14 -47.04
CA GLN A 37 -24.52 -40.78 -45.77
C GLN A 37 -23.88 -39.77 -44.83
N VAL A 38 -24.44 -39.61 -43.63
CA VAL A 38 -23.91 -38.70 -42.61
C VAL A 38 -23.71 -39.44 -41.29
N GLY A 39 -22.57 -39.22 -40.64
CA GLY A 39 -22.19 -39.86 -39.38
C GLY A 39 -22.78 -39.17 -38.16
N GLU A 40 -22.40 -37.91 -37.93
CA GLU A 40 -22.82 -37.11 -36.77
C GLU A 40 -22.74 -35.59 -37.06
N GLY A 41 -23.12 -34.74 -36.11
CA GLY A 41 -23.06 -33.27 -36.19
C GLY A 41 -24.40 -32.62 -36.54
N GLU A 42 -24.39 -31.30 -36.78
CA GLU A 42 -25.59 -30.54 -37.13
C GLU A 42 -25.62 -30.23 -38.63
N LEU A 43 -26.71 -30.56 -39.30
CA LEU A 43 -26.95 -30.32 -40.71
C LEU A 43 -28.06 -29.28 -40.89
N GLU A 44 -27.67 -28.01 -40.87
CA GLU A 44 -28.54 -26.87 -41.13
C GLU A 44 -28.93 -26.75 -42.62
N ASN A 45 -28.25 -27.47 -43.51
CA ASN A 45 -28.44 -27.34 -44.95
C ASN A 45 -29.85 -27.76 -45.38
N THR A 46 -30.43 -27.05 -46.36
CA THR A 46 -31.61 -27.53 -47.08
C THR A 46 -31.24 -28.67 -48.03
N LEU A 47 -31.74 -29.87 -47.75
CA LEU A 47 -31.67 -31.07 -48.58
C LEU A 47 -32.88 -31.12 -49.53
N SER A 48 -32.62 -31.40 -50.81
CA SER A 48 -33.66 -31.49 -51.84
C SER A 48 -33.33 -32.57 -52.87
N GLY A 49 -34.33 -32.99 -53.66
CA GLY A 49 -34.15 -33.95 -54.76
C GLY A 49 -34.65 -35.35 -54.42
N SER A 50 -34.44 -36.31 -55.32
CA SER A 50 -35.04 -37.65 -55.21
C SER A 50 -34.14 -38.68 -54.49
N GLY A 51 -32.99 -38.26 -53.96
CA GLY A 51 -32.02 -39.14 -53.31
C GLY A 51 -32.37 -39.45 -51.85
N SER A 52 -31.78 -40.51 -51.30
CA SER A 52 -31.98 -40.94 -49.92
C SER A 52 -30.98 -40.33 -48.94
N LEU A 53 -31.39 -40.20 -47.68
CA LEU A 53 -30.55 -39.84 -46.55
C LEU A 53 -30.29 -41.10 -45.71
N VAL A 54 -29.04 -41.31 -45.29
CA VAL A 54 -28.67 -42.43 -44.44
C VAL A 54 -27.85 -41.92 -43.26
N LYS A 55 -28.41 -42.01 -42.05
CA LYS A 55 -27.68 -41.78 -40.80
C LYS A 55 -26.87 -43.04 -40.47
N THR A 56 -25.57 -42.86 -40.25
CA THR A 56 -24.60 -43.91 -39.92
C THR A 56 -23.83 -43.56 -38.65
N GLY A 57 -23.11 -44.51 -38.06
CA GLY A 57 -22.28 -44.26 -36.86
C GLY A 57 -23.10 -44.06 -35.58
N THR A 58 -22.45 -44.22 -34.44
CA THR A 58 -23.13 -44.22 -33.12
C THR A 58 -23.45 -42.83 -32.57
N GLY A 59 -22.92 -41.76 -33.20
CA GLY A 59 -23.12 -40.37 -32.76
C GLY A 59 -24.49 -39.80 -33.14
N GLU A 60 -24.71 -38.53 -32.83
CA GLU A 60 -25.96 -37.83 -33.08
C GLU A 60 -25.86 -36.98 -34.36
N LEU A 61 -26.90 -37.03 -35.21
CA LEU A 61 -27.07 -36.13 -36.34
C LEU A 61 -28.33 -35.30 -36.14
N THR A 62 -28.18 -33.98 -36.06
CA THR A 62 -29.31 -33.06 -35.97
C THR A 62 -29.62 -32.48 -37.34
N LEU A 63 -30.86 -32.61 -37.79
CA LEU A 63 -31.40 -31.94 -38.98
C LEU A 63 -32.25 -30.76 -38.52
N SER A 64 -31.79 -29.54 -38.80
CA SER A 64 -32.50 -28.30 -38.45
C SER A 64 -33.04 -27.54 -39.68
N GLY A 65 -32.54 -27.86 -40.88
CA GLY A 65 -32.97 -27.24 -42.13
C GLY A 65 -34.34 -27.72 -42.64
N ASP A 66 -35.07 -26.84 -43.34
CA ASP A 66 -36.31 -27.22 -44.05
C ASP A 66 -36.00 -28.08 -45.27
N ASN A 67 -36.37 -29.35 -45.23
CA ASN A 67 -35.97 -30.36 -46.20
C ASN A 67 -37.11 -30.77 -47.14
N SER A 68 -36.79 -31.03 -48.40
CA SER A 68 -37.77 -31.34 -49.48
C SER A 68 -37.33 -32.51 -50.36
N TYR A 69 -36.42 -33.34 -49.87
CA TYR A 69 -36.04 -34.55 -50.58
C TYR A 69 -37.15 -35.60 -50.48
N SER A 70 -37.31 -36.40 -51.54
CA SER A 70 -38.40 -37.38 -51.65
C SER A 70 -37.92 -38.83 -51.56
N GLY A 71 -36.60 -39.05 -51.38
CA GLY A 71 -36.07 -40.38 -51.14
C GLY A 71 -36.19 -40.77 -49.66
N ASP A 72 -36.04 -42.06 -49.38
CA ASP A 72 -36.17 -42.60 -48.03
C ASP A 72 -35.08 -42.08 -47.07
N THR A 73 -35.39 -42.08 -45.78
CA THR A 73 -34.45 -41.82 -44.69
C THR A 73 -34.19 -43.13 -43.95
N THR A 74 -32.94 -43.57 -43.94
CA THR A 74 -32.52 -44.77 -43.20
C THR A 74 -31.66 -44.38 -42.01
N ILE A 75 -32.02 -44.81 -40.80
CA ILE A 75 -31.21 -44.65 -39.59
C ILE A 75 -30.58 -46.01 -39.31
N ALA A 76 -29.33 -46.18 -39.71
CA ALA A 76 -28.65 -47.46 -39.57
C ALA A 76 -28.08 -47.70 -38.16
N ASP A 77 -27.73 -46.63 -37.44
CA ASP A 77 -27.17 -46.64 -36.09
C ASP A 77 -27.15 -45.20 -35.50
N GLY A 78 -27.00 -45.07 -34.18
CA GLY A 78 -26.98 -43.79 -33.46
C GLY A 78 -28.31 -43.01 -33.52
N THR A 79 -28.27 -41.70 -33.25
CA THR A 79 -29.47 -40.86 -33.14
C THR A 79 -29.60 -39.89 -34.31
N LEU A 80 -30.78 -39.82 -34.92
CA LEU A 80 -31.19 -38.76 -35.84
C LEU A 80 -32.20 -37.85 -35.13
N ILE A 81 -31.83 -36.60 -34.88
CA ILE A 81 -32.70 -35.59 -34.28
C ILE A 81 -33.28 -34.71 -35.39
N ALA A 82 -34.60 -34.66 -35.48
CA ALA A 82 -35.33 -33.75 -36.35
C ALA A 82 -35.77 -32.53 -35.54
N ALA A 83 -34.96 -31.46 -35.57
CA ALA A 83 -35.13 -30.26 -34.74
C ALA A 83 -36.09 -29.22 -35.36
N ASN A 84 -36.78 -29.58 -36.44
CA ASN A 84 -37.77 -28.78 -37.15
C ASN A 84 -38.80 -29.74 -37.74
N VAL A 85 -40.10 -29.39 -37.71
CA VAL A 85 -41.19 -30.22 -38.26
C VAL A 85 -41.00 -30.59 -39.74
N ASN A 86 -40.26 -29.78 -40.51
CA ASN A 86 -39.90 -30.04 -41.91
C ASN A 86 -38.47 -30.59 -42.07
N ALA A 87 -37.81 -31.05 -41.01
CA ALA A 87 -36.44 -31.53 -41.06
C ALA A 87 -36.27 -32.85 -41.81
N LEU A 88 -37.35 -33.62 -41.99
CA LEU A 88 -37.34 -34.88 -42.71
C LEU A 88 -38.02 -34.72 -44.07
N GLY A 89 -37.58 -35.53 -45.04
CA GLY A 89 -38.17 -35.55 -46.38
C GLY A 89 -39.49 -36.31 -46.43
N SER A 90 -40.11 -36.36 -47.62
CA SER A 90 -41.40 -37.03 -47.82
C SER A 90 -41.28 -38.55 -48.09
N GLY A 91 -40.11 -39.13 -47.87
CA GLY A 91 -39.83 -40.56 -48.09
C GLY A 91 -40.17 -41.40 -46.86
N ASN A 92 -40.08 -42.73 -46.98
CA ASN A 92 -40.27 -43.61 -45.82
C ASN A 92 -39.10 -43.48 -44.85
N ILE A 93 -39.36 -43.76 -43.57
CA ILE A 93 -38.34 -43.84 -42.53
C ILE A 93 -38.14 -45.29 -42.12
N ASP A 94 -36.91 -45.76 -42.29
CA ASP A 94 -36.42 -47.08 -41.89
C ASP A 94 -35.46 -46.89 -40.72
N ASN A 95 -35.91 -47.18 -39.49
CA ASN A 95 -35.21 -46.86 -38.26
C ASN A 95 -34.68 -48.12 -37.54
N SER A 96 -33.35 -48.30 -37.56
CA SER A 96 -32.59 -49.30 -36.79
C SER A 96 -31.76 -48.68 -35.65
N GLY A 97 -31.88 -47.37 -35.40
CA GLY A 97 -31.19 -46.63 -34.33
C GLY A 97 -32.19 -45.84 -33.49
N THR A 98 -31.97 -44.54 -33.30
CA THR A 98 -32.94 -43.64 -32.65
C THR A 98 -33.39 -42.55 -33.61
N LEU A 99 -34.70 -42.41 -33.82
CA LEU A 99 -35.31 -41.23 -34.42
C LEU A 99 -35.88 -40.38 -33.29
N MET A 100 -35.43 -39.13 -33.17
CA MET A 100 -35.97 -38.16 -32.21
C MET A 100 -36.67 -37.02 -32.96
N LEU A 101 -37.97 -36.89 -32.79
CA LEU A 101 -38.78 -35.78 -33.29
C LEU A 101 -38.82 -34.71 -32.20
N ASP A 102 -38.02 -33.66 -32.37
CA ASP A 102 -37.74 -32.67 -31.34
C ASP A 102 -38.07 -31.25 -31.84
N ALA A 103 -39.35 -31.02 -32.13
CA ALA A 103 -39.84 -29.71 -32.50
C ALA A 103 -41.33 -29.58 -32.16
N ASN A 104 -41.71 -28.46 -31.55
CA ASN A 104 -43.12 -28.16 -31.31
C ASN A 104 -43.92 -28.13 -32.62
N GLY A 105 -44.99 -28.93 -32.69
CA GLY A 105 -45.89 -29.03 -33.83
C GLY A 105 -45.92 -30.42 -34.48
N ALA A 106 -46.64 -30.52 -35.61
CA ALA A 106 -46.88 -31.79 -36.29
C ALA A 106 -45.79 -32.13 -37.32
N PHE A 107 -45.19 -33.32 -37.17
CA PHE A 107 -44.35 -33.93 -38.18
C PHE A 107 -45.23 -34.72 -39.17
N GLU A 108 -45.34 -34.24 -40.40
CA GLU A 108 -46.05 -34.93 -41.48
C GLU A 108 -45.08 -35.89 -42.21
N LEU A 109 -45.15 -37.18 -41.91
CA LEU A 109 -44.22 -38.20 -42.38
C LEU A 109 -44.94 -39.28 -43.21
N ALA A 110 -44.19 -39.98 -44.06
CA ALA A 110 -44.75 -41.10 -44.82
C ALA A 110 -44.90 -42.35 -43.90
N ASN A 111 -44.33 -43.49 -44.27
CA ASN A 111 -44.34 -44.67 -43.42
C ASN A 111 -43.10 -44.67 -42.51
N ILE A 112 -43.29 -44.99 -41.22
CA ILE A 112 -42.22 -45.15 -40.23
C ILE A 112 -42.21 -46.61 -39.79
N THR A 113 -41.05 -47.25 -39.93
CA THR A 113 -40.78 -48.58 -39.36
C THR A 113 -39.66 -48.47 -38.35
N THR A 114 -39.94 -48.86 -37.11
CA THR A 114 -38.95 -48.95 -36.02
C THR A 114 -38.63 -50.41 -35.78
N HIS A 115 -37.38 -50.79 -36.03
CA HIS A 115 -36.91 -52.16 -35.92
C HIS A 115 -36.63 -52.59 -34.47
N THR A 116 -36.50 -53.90 -34.23
CA THR A 116 -36.09 -54.43 -32.93
C THR A 116 -34.82 -53.75 -32.39
N GLY A 117 -34.87 -53.25 -31.16
CA GLY A 117 -33.77 -52.55 -30.49
C GLY A 117 -33.61 -51.07 -30.89
N ALA A 118 -34.45 -50.56 -31.80
CA ALA A 118 -34.48 -49.17 -32.23
C ALA A 118 -35.57 -48.37 -31.50
N THR A 119 -35.41 -47.06 -31.43
CA THR A 119 -36.31 -46.15 -30.74
C THR A 119 -36.86 -45.08 -31.68
N THR A 120 -38.16 -44.84 -31.65
CA THR A 120 -38.77 -43.60 -32.16
C THR A 120 -39.24 -42.78 -30.97
N ALA A 121 -38.79 -41.54 -30.85
CA ALA A 121 -39.04 -40.66 -29.71
C ALA A 121 -39.72 -39.36 -30.16
N LEU A 122 -40.74 -38.93 -29.43
CA LEU A 122 -41.41 -37.64 -29.59
C LEU A 122 -41.15 -36.79 -28.34
N ALA A 123 -40.56 -35.62 -28.51
CA ALA A 123 -40.36 -34.65 -27.44
C ALA A 123 -41.66 -33.92 -27.07
N ALA A 124 -41.71 -33.29 -25.89
CA ALA A 124 -42.86 -32.52 -25.43
C ALA A 124 -43.32 -31.50 -26.49
N GLY A 125 -44.61 -31.51 -26.81
CA GLY A 125 -45.23 -30.61 -27.79
C GLY A 125 -45.06 -31.03 -29.26
N SER A 126 -44.39 -32.16 -29.55
CA SER A 126 -44.32 -32.75 -30.90
C SER A 126 -45.51 -33.68 -31.14
N THR A 127 -46.14 -33.58 -32.32
CA THR A 127 -47.13 -34.57 -32.78
C THR A 127 -46.68 -35.22 -34.08
N LEU A 128 -47.22 -36.41 -34.38
CA LEU A 128 -46.86 -37.18 -35.57
C LEU A 128 -48.11 -37.46 -36.40
N ASP A 129 -48.09 -37.08 -37.67
CA ASP A 129 -49.04 -37.50 -38.69
C ASP A 129 -48.30 -38.41 -39.69
N ALA A 130 -48.61 -39.71 -39.70
CA ALA A 130 -47.89 -40.71 -40.48
C ALA A 130 -48.81 -41.53 -41.40
N GLY A 131 -48.38 -41.84 -42.61
CA GLY A 131 -49.10 -42.81 -43.45
C GLY A 131 -49.19 -44.20 -42.80
N GLN A 132 -48.09 -44.67 -42.20
CA GLN A 132 -48.09 -45.92 -41.44
C GLN A 132 -47.10 -45.83 -40.28
N LEU A 133 -47.51 -46.24 -39.09
CA LEU A 133 -46.61 -46.43 -37.95
C LEU A 133 -46.46 -47.93 -37.65
N THR A 134 -45.24 -48.45 -37.79
CA THR A 134 -44.90 -49.85 -37.45
C THR A 134 -43.84 -49.87 -36.37
N GLN A 135 -44.17 -50.47 -35.23
CA GLN A 135 -43.26 -50.83 -34.15
C GLN A 135 -43.07 -52.36 -34.17
N GLU A 136 -41.85 -52.83 -34.40
CA GLU A 136 -41.53 -54.27 -34.35
C GLU A 136 -41.30 -54.74 -32.91
N ASP A 137 -41.47 -56.05 -32.65
CA ASP A 137 -41.15 -56.64 -31.34
C ASP A 137 -39.75 -56.22 -30.85
N GLY A 138 -39.69 -55.74 -29.61
CA GLY A 138 -38.46 -55.23 -28.98
C GLY A 138 -37.97 -53.86 -29.48
N SER A 139 -38.73 -53.11 -30.28
CA SER A 139 -38.51 -51.67 -30.49
C SER A 139 -39.03 -50.84 -29.30
N THR A 140 -38.76 -49.53 -29.30
CA THR A 140 -39.31 -48.60 -28.31
C THR A 140 -39.99 -47.41 -28.99
N LEU A 141 -41.23 -47.13 -28.62
CA LEU A 141 -41.87 -45.84 -28.89
C LEU A 141 -41.81 -45.02 -27.60
N SER A 142 -41.08 -43.90 -27.61
CA SER A 142 -40.98 -43.01 -26.45
C SER A 142 -41.78 -41.74 -26.71
N ILE A 143 -42.68 -41.37 -25.80
CA ILE A 143 -43.51 -40.17 -25.94
C ILE A 143 -43.42 -39.35 -24.66
N ASP A 144 -43.04 -38.09 -24.79
CA ASP A 144 -43.16 -37.09 -23.73
C ASP A 144 -44.44 -36.28 -23.90
N LEU A 145 -45.40 -36.47 -22.98
CA LEU A 145 -46.75 -35.93 -23.12
C LEU A 145 -46.85 -34.42 -22.85
N GLY A 146 -45.85 -33.79 -22.23
CA GLY A 146 -45.86 -32.35 -21.95
C GLY A 146 -47.13 -31.84 -21.25
N ALA A 147 -47.51 -30.58 -21.52
CA ALA A 147 -48.77 -30.00 -21.03
C ALA A 147 -49.90 -30.22 -22.05
N ALA A 148 -50.81 -31.15 -21.72
CA ALA A 148 -52.11 -31.46 -22.35
C ALA A 148 -52.32 -31.02 -23.82
N THR A 149 -52.30 -31.98 -24.74
CA THR A 149 -52.97 -31.82 -26.04
C THR A 149 -54.38 -32.43 -25.92
N ASP A 150 -55.43 -31.72 -26.35
CA ASP A 150 -56.79 -32.30 -26.40
C ASP A 150 -56.95 -33.34 -27.53
N ASP A 151 -55.96 -33.41 -28.43
CA ASP A 151 -55.89 -34.29 -29.59
C ASP A 151 -54.79 -35.36 -29.42
N ALA A 152 -54.88 -36.46 -30.20
CA ALA A 152 -53.92 -37.56 -30.15
C ALA A 152 -52.49 -37.13 -30.54
N VAL A 153 -51.48 -37.62 -29.82
CA VAL A 153 -50.06 -37.35 -30.13
C VAL A 153 -49.69 -37.88 -31.51
N ILE A 154 -50.21 -39.07 -31.84
CA ILE A 154 -49.94 -39.74 -33.11
C ILE A 154 -51.25 -39.95 -33.84
N THR A 155 -51.30 -39.49 -35.08
CA THR A 155 -52.34 -39.81 -36.07
C THR A 155 -51.71 -40.61 -37.20
N ALA A 156 -52.36 -41.68 -37.66
CA ALA A 156 -51.85 -42.43 -38.82
C ALA A 156 -52.92 -43.14 -39.66
N ASP A 157 -52.65 -43.39 -40.95
CA ASP A 157 -53.62 -44.15 -41.77
C ASP A 157 -53.73 -45.63 -41.28
N SER A 158 -52.63 -46.18 -40.76
CA SER A 158 -52.55 -47.53 -40.21
C SER A 158 -51.44 -47.71 -39.18
N VAL A 159 -51.70 -48.52 -38.15
CA VAL A 159 -50.77 -48.72 -37.02
C VAL A 159 -50.60 -50.21 -36.69
N THR A 160 -49.34 -50.62 -36.48
CA THR A 160 -48.96 -51.92 -35.94
C THR A 160 -48.02 -51.70 -34.76
N LEU A 161 -48.41 -52.23 -33.59
CA LEU A 161 -47.70 -52.04 -32.32
C LEU A 161 -46.97 -53.32 -31.88
N GLY A 162 -45.84 -53.16 -31.22
CA GLY A 162 -44.99 -54.21 -30.67
C GLY A 162 -43.89 -53.55 -29.84
N GLY A 163 -43.11 -54.33 -29.08
CA GLY A 163 -42.06 -53.77 -28.23
C GLY A 163 -42.61 -52.90 -27.09
N THR A 164 -41.86 -51.88 -26.68
CA THR A 164 -42.15 -51.10 -25.47
C THR A 164 -42.72 -49.72 -25.81
N LEU A 165 -43.81 -49.34 -25.17
CA LEU A 165 -44.24 -47.94 -25.07
C LEU A 165 -43.62 -47.32 -23.81
N ASN A 166 -42.81 -46.29 -23.97
CA ASN A 166 -42.29 -45.50 -22.86
C ASN A 166 -42.96 -44.14 -22.81
N VAL A 167 -43.64 -43.83 -21.71
CA VAL A 167 -44.34 -42.55 -21.53
C VAL A 167 -43.67 -41.73 -20.43
N THR A 168 -43.31 -40.49 -20.75
CA THR A 168 -42.84 -39.47 -19.80
C THR A 168 -43.83 -38.30 -19.77
N GLY A 169 -43.74 -37.43 -18.75
CA GLY A 169 -44.58 -36.22 -18.68
C GLY A 169 -46.01 -36.41 -18.15
N ILE A 170 -46.44 -37.62 -17.76
CA ILE A 170 -47.78 -37.85 -17.16
C ILE A 170 -47.98 -37.04 -15.86
N GLY A 171 -46.92 -36.69 -15.14
CA GLY A 171 -46.97 -35.84 -13.94
C GLY A 171 -47.06 -34.32 -14.20
N SER A 172 -46.87 -33.86 -15.44
CA SER A 172 -46.98 -32.44 -15.82
C SER A 172 -48.34 -32.04 -16.39
N VAL A 173 -49.34 -32.94 -16.31
CA VAL A 173 -50.72 -32.61 -16.67
C VAL A 173 -51.23 -31.57 -15.66
N THR A 174 -51.29 -30.31 -16.11
CA THR A 174 -51.63 -29.12 -15.32
C THR A 174 -53.10 -29.02 -14.95
N ASP A 175 -53.96 -29.83 -15.58
CA ASP A 175 -55.30 -30.00 -15.08
C ASP A 175 -55.23 -30.89 -13.85
N SER A 176 -55.81 -30.41 -12.75
CA SER A 176 -55.93 -31.16 -11.51
C SER A 176 -56.26 -32.59 -11.89
N TRP A 177 -55.45 -33.56 -11.48
CA TRP A 177 -55.92 -34.93 -11.40
C TRP A 177 -57.07 -34.82 -10.42
N THR A 178 -58.26 -34.58 -10.97
CA THR A 178 -59.47 -34.56 -10.21
C THR A 178 -59.58 -35.96 -9.64
N PRO A 179 -60.46 -36.13 -8.67
CA PRO A 179 -60.96 -37.41 -8.28
C PRO A 179 -61.29 -38.48 -9.34
N GLU A 180 -61.13 -38.25 -10.64
CA GLU A 180 -61.65 -39.09 -11.72
C GLU A 180 -60.49 -39.54 -12.62
N ALA A 181 -60.49 -40.81 -13.05
CA ALA A 181 -59.47 -41.37 -13.94
C ALA A 181 -59.40 -40.59 -15.28
N TYR A 182 -58.18 -40.25 -15.71
CA TYR A 182 -57.96 -39.50 -16.94
C TYR A 182 -57.62 -40.46 -18.08
N THR A 183 -58.47 -40.52 -19.11
CA THR A 183 -58.23 -41.30 -20.33
C THR A 183 -57.77 -40.38 -21.46
N TYR A 184 -56.63 -40.71 -22.05
CA TYR A 184 -55.99 -39.97 -23.12
C TYR A 184 -55.80 -40.87 -24.35
N THR A 185 -56.30 -40.45 -25.51
CA THR A 185 -56.04 -41.16 -26.76
C THR A 185 -54.63 -40.79 -27.24
N LEU A 186 -53.70 -41.74 -27.16
CA LEU A 186 -52.30 -41.54 -27.52
C LEU A 186 -52.06 -41.68 -29.02
N ILE A 187 -52.75 -42.64 -29.63
CA ILE A 187 -52.66 -42.94 -31.06
C ILE A 187 -54.07 -43.02 -31.64
N ASP A 188 -54.34 -42.24 -32.68
CA ASP A 188 -55.54 -42.29 -33.50
C ASP A 188 -55.18 -42.83 -34.89
N SER A 189 -55.91 -43.84 -35.36
CA SER A 189 -55.64 -44.55 -36.61
C SER A 189 -56.89 -44.67 -37.47
N ASP A 190 -56.82 -44.27 -38.75
CA ASP A 190 -57.95 -44.41 -39.69
C ASP A 190 -58.36 -45.88 -39.93
N SER A 191 -57.44 -46.81 -39.66
CA SER A 191 -57.64 -48.26 -39.74
C SER A 191 -57.49 -48.93 -38.38
N ALA A 192 -58.06 -50.13 -38.20
CA ALA A 192 -57.90 -50.89 -36.97
C ALA A 192 -56.41 -51.16 -36.65
N ILE A 193 -56.00 -50.82 -35.43
CA ILE A 193 -54.69 -51.14 -34.85
C ILE A 193 -54.61 -52.67 -34.70
N THR A 194 -53.58 -53.28 -35.29
CA THR A 194 -53.55 -54.73 -35.52
C THR A 194 -52.90 -55.57 -34.41
N SER A 195 -52.25 -54.93 -33.44
CA SER A 195 -51.50 -55.52 -32.32
C SER A 195 -51.36 -54.51 -31.18
N ASP A 196 -50.76 -54.93 -30.06
CA ASP A 196 -50.57 -54.13 -28.85
C ASP A 196 -49.08 -54.03 -28.51
N PHE A 197 -48.67 -53.11 -27.64
CA PHE A 197 -47.31 -53.08 -27.09
C PHE A 197 -47.09 -54.30 -26.17
N ASP A 198 -45.86 -54.82 -26.14
CA ASP A 198 -45.46 -55.92 -25.25
C ASP A 198 -45.30 -55.43 -23.81
N ASP A 199 -44.76 -54.22 -23.63
CA ASP A 199 -44.44 -53.61 -22.34
C ASP A 199 -44.83 -52.11 -22.32
N LEU A 200 -45.17 -51.59 -21.13
CA LEU A 200 -45.41 -50.17 -20.87
C LEU A 200 -44.51 -49.69 -19.73
N THR A 201 -43.70 -48.66 -19.98
CA THR A 201 -42.87 -48.01 -18.97
C THR A 201 -43.31 -46.57 -18.73
N ILE A 202 -43.26 -46.13 -17.48
CA ILE A 202 -43.66 -44.79 -17.03
C ILE A 202 -42.45 -44.14 -16.36
N ALA A 203 -41.99 -43.01 -16.91
CA ALA A 203 -40.75 -42.38 -16.47
C ALA A 203 -39.55 -43.37 -16.44
N GLY A 204 -39.48 -44.27 -17.42
CA GLY A 204 -38.42 -45.29 -17.50
C GLY A 204 -38.57 -46.49 -16.56
N MET A 205 -39.54 -46.50 -15.65
CA MET A 205 -39.84 -47.64 -14.78
C MET A 205 -40.90 -48.54 -15.42
N ASN A 206 -40.83 -49.86 -15.22
CA ASN A 206 -41.92 -50.74 -15.68
C ASN A 206 -43.22 -50.37 -14.97
N ARG A 207 -44.34 -50.44 -15.69
CA ARG A 207 -45.69 -50.25 -15.13
C ARG A 207 -45.91 -51.03 -13.84
N GLU A 208 -45.40 -52.26 -13.75
CA GLU A 208 -45.56 -53.15 -12.60
C GLU A 208 -44.76 -52.71 -11.36
N ASP A 209 -43.73 -51.88 -11.56
CA ASP A 209 -42.86 -51.35 -10.51
C ASP A 209 -43.32 -49.96 -10.03
N VAL A 210 -44.25 -49.32 -10.75
CA VAL A 210 -44.86 -48.03 -10.38
C VAL A 210 -46.06 -48.27 -9.48
N ASP A 211 -45.93 -47.94 -8.21
CA ASP A 211 -46.99 -48.11 -7.21
C ASP A 211 -47.92 -46.88 -7.12
N PHE A 212 -47.42 -45.68 -7.41
CA PHE A 212 -48.15 -44.42 -7.22
C PHE A 212 -49.13 -44.04 -8.34
N LEU A 213 -49.10 -44.72 -9.48
CA LEU A 213 -50.04 -44.52 -10.58
C LEU A 213 -50.71 -45.84 -10.95
N THR A 214 -52.03 -45.82 -11.07
CA THR A 214 -52.80 -46.86 -11.73
C THR A 214 -52.91 -46.50 -13.21
N ILE A 215 -52.09 -47.12 -14.06
CA ILE A 215 -52.06 -46.85 -15.51
C ILE A 215 -52.51 -48.09 -16.28
N ASP A 216 -53.29 -47.88 -17.33
CA ASP A 216 -53.65 -48.90 -18.31
C ASP A 216 -53.56 -48.33 -19.73
N GLY A 217 -52.67 -48.89 -20.55
CA GLY A 217 -52.59 -48.61 -21.98
C GLY A 217 -53.19 -49.78 -22.76
N LYS A 218 -54.16 -49.51 -23.64
CA LYS A 218 -54.76 -50.55 -24.49
C LYS A 218 -55.35 -49.99 -25.76
N VAL A 219 -55.42 -50.83 -26.79
CA VAL A 219 -56.26 -50.57 -27.96
C VAL A 219 -57.73 -50.53 -27.54
N ASP A 220 -58.46 -49.48 -27.93
CA ASP A 220 -59.89 -49.33 -27.63
C ASP A 220 -60.68 -50.53 -28.17
N GLU A 221 -61.35 -51.25 -27.27
CA GLU A 221 -62.10 -52.45 -27.58
C GLU A 221 -63.40 -52.17 -28.36
N ALA A 222 -63.83 -50.91 -28.47
CA ALA A 222 -65.05 -50.53 -29.17
C ALA A 222 -64.92 -50.57 -30.70
N ASP A 223 -63.81 -50.07 -31.25
CA ASP A 223 -63.56 -49.96 -32.69
C ASP A 223 -62.13 -50.30 -33.16
N ASN A 224 -61.20 -50.52 -32.23
CA ASN A 224 -59.77 -50.75 -32.45
C ASN A 224 -59.06 -49.64 -33.23
N THR A 225 -59.60 -48.42 -33.33
CA THR A 225 -58.93 -47.31 -34.05
C THR A 225 -58.12 -46.41 -33.12
N HIS A 226 -58.34 -46.49 -31.80
CA HIS A 226 -57.60 -45.72 -30.81
C HIS A 226 -56.70 -46.60 -29.94
N TYR A 227 -55.54 -46.08 -29.55
CA TYR A 227 -54.76 -46.58 -28.42
C TYR A 227 -54.91 -45.59 -27.26
N ASP A 228 -55.64 -46.01 -26.23
CA ASP A 228 -55.96 -45.18 -25.08
C ASP A 228 -55.04 -45.49 -23.90
N LEU A 229 -54.56 -44.44 -23.24
CA LEU A 229 -53.82 -44.48 -21.99
C LEU A 229 -54.72 -43.89 -20.88
N THR A 230 -55.15 -44.74 -19.94
CA THR A 230 -55.91 -44.31 -18.77
C THR A 230 -55.01 -44.29 -17.53
N ALA A 231 -55.00 -43.19 -16.78
CA ALA A 231 -54.20 -43.04 -15.58
C ALA A 231 -54.99 -42.43 -14.40
N SER A 232 -54.78 -42.93 -13.18
CA SER A 232 -55.21 -42.30 -11.92
C SER A 232 -54.13 -42.41 -10.83
N LEU A 233 -54.08 -41.45 -9.90
CA LEU A 233 -53.16 -41.53 -8.74
C LEU A 233 -53.63 -42.66 -7.82
N SER A 234 -52.72 -43.56 -7.45
CA SER A 234 -53.04 -44.66 -6.53
C SER A 234 -53.53 -44.16 -5.16
N TRP A 235 -53.20 -42.92 -4.78
CA TRP A 235 -53.80 -42.22 -3.63
C TRP A 235 -55.34 -42.26 -3.64
N TYR A 236 -55.98 -42.23 -4.81
CA TYR A 236 -57.43 -42.13 -4.98
C TYR A 236 -58.12 -43.41 -5.50
N ALA A 237 -57.38 -44.49 -5.72
CA ALA A 237 -57.84 -45.68 -6.45
C ALA A 237 -59.13 -46.35 -5.89
N ASP A 238 -59.30 -46.39 -4.56
CA ASP A 238 -60.44 -47.01 -3.88
C ASP A 238 -61.76 -46.26 -4.07
N ARG A 239 -61.70 -44.93 -4.29
CA ARG A 239 -62.90 -44.14 -4.59
C ARG A 239 -63.47 -44.47 -5.97
N ASP A 240 -62.60 -44.92 -6.88
CA ASP A 240 -62.91 -45.08 -8.30
C ASP A 240 -63.03 -46.56 -8.72
N ASN A 241 -63.09 -47.46 -7.74
CA ASN A 241 -63.32 -48.90 -7.95
C ASN A 241 -62.28 -49.51 -8.91
N ALA A 242 -61.05 -49.01 -8.84
CA ALA A 242 -59.88 -49.47 -9.60
C ALA A 242 -59.48 -50.91 -9.23
N THR A 243 -58.65 -51.55 -10.05
CA THR A 243 -58.18 -52.93 -9.82
C THR A 243 -57.07 -53.03 -8.76
N THR A 244 -56.54 -51.89 -8.33
CA THR A 244 -55.46 -51.70 -7.37
C THR A 244 -55.99 -50.95 -6.14
N ASP A 245 -55.61 -51.41 -4.94
CA ASP A 245 -56.04 -50.78 -3.68
C ASP A 245 -55.34 -49.42 -3.50
N ALA A 246 -56.00 -48.44 -2.90
CA ALA A 246 -55.39 -47.13 -2.66
C ALA A 246 -54.27 -47.16 -1.61
N HIS A 247 -53.22 -46.39 -1.86
CA HIS A 247 -52.13 -46.17 -0.91
C HIS A 247 -51.40 -44.85 -1.13
N GLY A 248 -50.66 -44.40 -0.11
CA GLY A 248 -49.85 -43.17 -0.14
C GLY A 248 -48.36 -43.37 -0.40
N THR A 249 -47.94 -44.58 -0.82
CA THR A 249 -46.53 -44.86 -1.16
C THR A 249 -46.20 -44.42 -2.59
N PHE A 250 -45.08 -43.71 -2.72
CA PHE A 250 -44.48 -43.28 -3.98
C PHE A 250 -43.07 -43.86 -4.08
N THR A 251 -42.92 -44.95 -4.82
CA THR A 251 -41.62 -45.61 -5.05
C THR A 251 -41.00 -45.14 -6.36
N LEU A 252 -39.93 -44.34 -6.27
CA LEU A 252 -39.15 -43.89 -7.43
C LEU A 252 -37.78 -44.56 -7.39
N SER A 253 -37.64 -45.70 -8.06
CA SER A 253 -36.43 -46.53 -7.95
C SER A 253 -35.24 -46.00 -8.76
N ASP A 254 -35.50 -45.28 -9.85
CA ASP A 254 -34.47 -44.66 -10.68
C ASP A 254 -33.88 -43.43 -9.97
N PRO A 255 -32.57 -43.39 -9.67
CA PRO A 255 -31.92 -42.23 -9.06
C PRO A 255 -32.08 -40.93 -9.86
N ASP A 256 -32.15 -41.02 -11.19
CA ASP A 256 -32.33 -39.88 -12.08
C ASP A 256 -33.83 -39.60 -12.36
N GLY A 257 -34.70 -40.49 -11.91
CA GLY A 257 -36.14 -40.38 -12.06
C GLY A 257 -36.73 -39.29 -11.17
N SER A 258 -37.64 -38.50 -11.72
CA SER A 258 -38.44 -37.55 -10.96
C SER A 258 -39.92 -37.66 -11.28
N PHE A 259 -40.77 -37.39 -10.30
CA PHE A 259 -42.22 -37.35 -10.46
C PHE A 259 -42.81 -36.15 -9.74
N ASN A 260 -43.54 -35.28 -10.46
CA ASN A 260 -44.21 -34.13 -9.89
C ASN A 260 -45.70 -34.41 -9.62
N VAL A 261 -46.15 -34.11 -8.41
CA VAL A 261 -47.55 -34.18 -7.98
C VAL A 261 -48.07 -32.75 -7.85
N ALA A 262 -48.70 -32.27 -8.92
CA ALA A 262 -49.38 -30.97 -8.92
C ALA A 262 -50.80 -31.02 -8.34
N ALA A 263 -51.37 -32.22 -8.19
CA ALA A 263 -52.70 -32.41 -7.63
C ALA A 263 -52.69 -32.22 -6.10
N THR A 264 -53.75 -31.61 -5.58
CA THR A 264 -54.01 -31.56 -4.12
C THR A 264 -54.28 -32.97 -3.61
N LEU A 265 -53.45 -33.43 -2.68
CA LEU A 265 -53.65 -34.65 -1.90
C LEU A 265 -54.47 -34.34 -0.65
N THR A 266 -55.63 -34.98 -0.54
CA THR A 266 -56.56 -34.86 0.60
C THR A 266 -56.84 -36.21 1.22
N ASP A 267 -57.27 -36.21 2.49
CA ASP A 267 -57.65 -37.43 3.22
C ASP A 267 -58.70 -38.25 2.46
N VAL A 268 -58.48 -39.55 2.39
CA VAL A 268 -59.38 -40.53 1.75
C VAL A 268 -60.04 -41.37 2.85
N ASP A 269 -61.31 -41.74 2.65
CA ASP A 269 -62.07 -42.52 3.63
C ASP A 269 -61.54 -43.96 3.69
N ASP A 270 -60.80 -44.28 4.74
CA ASP A 270 -60.20 -45.59 5.03
C ASP A 270 -61.23 -46.73 5.19
N THR A 271 -62.52 -46.41 5.30
CA THR A 271 -63.60 -47.41 5.39
C THR A 271 -64.09 -47.92 4.03
N LEU A 272 -63.66 -47.31 2.93
CA LEU A 272 -64.04 -47.71 1.57
C LEU A 272 -63.40 -49.04 1.15
N ASP A 273 -62.23 -49.38 1.68
CA ASP A 273 -61.62 -50.72 1.58
C ASP A 273 -61.26 -51.30 2.96
N PRO A 274 -62.08 -52.21 3.53
CA PRO A 274 -61.80 -52.88 4.80
C PRO A 274 -60.55 -53.78 4.80
N GLY A 275 -59.94 -54.02 3.63
CA GLY A 275 -58.72 -54.81 3.45
C GLY A 275 -57.43 -54.00 3.49
N SER A 276 -57.50 -52.68 3.25
CA SER A 276 -56.33 -51.80 3.15
C SER A 276 -55.58 -51.70 4.48
N ARG A 277 -54.24 -51.64 4.36
CA ARG A 277 -53.32 -51.42 5.50
C ARG A 277 -52.93 -49.95 5.64
N TRP A 278 -53.29 -49.12 4.67
CA TRP A 278 -53.03 -47.70 4.66
C TRP A 278 -54.13 -46.96 5.43
N ASP A 279 -53.79 -45.84 6.05
CA ASP A 279 -54.70 -45.07 6.92
C ASP A 279 -55.54 -44.03 6.16
N GLY A 280 -55.42 -43.99 4.83
CA GLY A 280 -56.08 -43.03 3.95
C GLY A 280 -55.45 -41.63 3.93
N LYS A 281 -54.31 -41.42 4.60
CA LYS A 281 -53.83 -40.08 4.96
C LYS A 281 -52.32 -39.89 4.89
N SER A 282 -51.55 -40.94 5.12
CA SER A 282 -50.07 -40.84 5.25
C SER A 282 -49.39 -40.98 3.89
N LEU A 283 -48.38 -40.15 3.63
CA LEU A 283 -47.53 -40.22 2.45
C LEU A 283 -46.21 -40.91 2.80
N THR A 284 -45.76 -41.85 1.95
CA THR A 284 -44.44 -42.48 2.08
C THR A 284 -43.66 -42.32 0.79
N LYS A 285 -42.48 -41.71 0.84
CA LYS A 285 -41.52 -41.65 -0.25
C LYS A 285 -40.48 -42.77 -0.12
N GLU A 286 -40.39 -43.61 -1.15
CA GLU A 286 -39.45 -44.74 -1.28
C GLU A 286 -38.60 -44.62 -2.55
N GLY A 287 -37.49 -45.36 -2.60
CA GLY A 287 -36.57 -45.43 -3.74
C GLY A 287 -35.67 -44.20 -3.92
N ALA A 288 -34.62 -44.32 -4.73
CA ALA A 288 -33.55 -43.33 -4.86
C ALA A 288 -33.94 -42.03 -5.58
N GLY A 289 -35.02 -42.01 -6.36
CA GLY A 289 -35.43 -40.86 -7.19
C GLY A 289 -36.09 -39.71 -6.42
N THR A 290 -36.58 -38.71 -7.16
CA THR A 290 -37.08 -37.43 -6.62
C THR A 290 -38.60 -37.30 -6.77
N LEU A 291 -39.33 -37.21 -5.65
CA LEU A 291 -40.75 -36.83 -5.65
C LEU A 291 -40.87 -35.33 -5.45
N ILE A 292 -41.60 -34.64 -6.30
CA ILE A 292 -41.86 -33.20 -6.21
C ILE A 292 -43.34 -33.01 -5.87
N LEU A 293 -43.63 -32.26 -4.81
CA LEU A 293 -44.98 -31.89 -4.41
C LEU A 293 -45.18 -30.41 -4.74
N SER A 294 -45.74 -30.12 -5.92
CA SER A 294 -46.03 -28.75 -6.36
C SER A 294 -47.49 -28.34 -6.13
N GLY A 295 -48.36 -29.27 -5.68
CA GLY A 295 -49.72 -28.99 -5.27
C GLY A 295 -49.83 -28.53 -3.81
N ASP A 296 -50.85 -27.73 -3.52
CA ASP A 296 -51.24 -27.41 -2.13
C ASP A 296 -51.98 -28.61 -1.53
N ASN A 297 -51.40 -29.22 -0.50
CA ASN A 297 -51.90 -30.46 0.10
C ASN A 297 -52.56 -30.20 1.47
N ASP A 298 -53.63 -30.94 1.78
CA ASP A 298 -54.38 -30.80 3.05
C ASP A 298 -54.56 -32.14 3.80
N TYR A 299 -53.87 -33.19 3.37
CA TYR A 299 -53.85 -34.47 4.09
C TYR A 299 -53.34 -34.29 5.53
N SER A 300 -53.93 -35.06 6.44
CA SER A 300 -53.67 -34.99 7.88
C SER A 300 -52.73 -36.07 8.41
N GLY A 301 -52.36 -37.04 7.57
CA GLY A 301 -51.40 -38.08 7.90
C GLY A 301 -49.95 -37.59 7.84
N GLY A 302 -49.03 -38.41 8.34
CA GLY A 302 -47.61 -38.08 8.33
C GLY A 302 -46.99 -38.25 6.96
N THR A 303 -45.87 -37.57 6.72
CA THR A 303 -45.03 -37.73 5.53
C THR A 303 -43.75 -38.43 5.94
N THR A 304 -43.53 -39.67 5.48
CA THR A 304 -42.30 -40.43 5.75
C THR A 304 -41.42 -40.45 4.51
N ILE A 305 -40.13 -40.08 4.65
CA ILE A 305 -39.15 -40.13 3.55
C ILE A 305 -38.12 -41.20 3.92
N ASN A 306 -38.14 -42.34 3.25
CA ASN A 306 -37.25 -43.46 3.55
C ASN A 306 -35.98 -43.42 2.69
N GLU A 307 -36.11 -43.07 1.40
CA GLU A 307 -35.01 -43.01 0.45
C GLU A 307 -35.22 -41.89 -0.60
N GLY A 308 -34.13 -41.47 -1.24
CA GLY A 308 -34.13 -40.45 -2.30
C GLY A 308 -34.43 -39.04 -1.79
N THR A 309 -35.09 -38.24 -2.65
CA THR A 309 -35.41 -36.83 -2.36
C THR A 309 -36.91 -36.58 -2.43
N LEU A 310 -37.45 -35.83 -1.46
CA LEU A 310 -38.75 -35.17 -1.55
C LEU A 310 -38.54 -33.66 -1.69
N VAL A 311 -39.12 -33.04 -2.71
CA VAL A 311 -39.11 -31.58 -2.92
C VAL A 311 -40.49 -31.02 -2.62
N ALA A 312 -40.60 -30.15 -1.62
CA ALA A 312 -41.78 -29.33 -1.36
C ALA A 312 -41.69 -28.05 -2.21
N ALA A 313 -42.46 -28.01 -3.30
CA ALA A 313 -42.47 -26.92 -4.28
C ALA A 313 -43.72 -26.02 -4.17
N SER A 314 -44.47 -26.13 -3.07
CA SER A 314 -45.56 -25.22 -2.72
C SER A 314 -45.60 -24.96 -1.20
N THR A 315 -46.23 -23.86 -0.79
CA THR A 315 -46.23 -23.38 0.60
C THR A 315 -46.95 -24.32 1.56
N THR A 316 -47.88 -25.17 1.11
CA THR A 316 -48.52 -26.21 1.94
C THR A 316 -48.32 -27.61 1.38
N ALA A 317 -47.22 -27.84 0.67
CA ALA A 317 -46.95 -29.12 0.00
C ALA A 317 -46.85 -30.33 0.96
N LEU A 318 -46.53 -30.12 2.24
CA LEU A 318 -46.26 -31.20 3.20
C LEU A 318 -47.49 -31.66 4.01
N GLY A 319 -48.67 -31.11 3.72
CA GLY A 319 -49.89 -31.38 4.49
C GLY A 319 -49.79 -30.85 5.92
N THR A 320 -50.51 -31.48 6.85
CA THR A 320 -50.59 -31.03 8.26
C THR A 320 -50.00 -32.00 9.28
N GLY A 321 -49.59 -33.20 8.86
CA GLY A 321 -48.96 -34.20 9.71
C GLY A 321 -47.44 -34.01 9.85
N LEU A 322 -46.84 -34.81 10.75
CA LEU A 322 -45.39 -34.81 10.99
C LEU A 322 -44.64 -35.26 9.73
N VAL A 323 -43.53 -34.60 9.42
CA VAL A 323 -42.56 -35.06 8.43
C VAL A 323 -41.45 -35.86 9.13
N ASP A 324 -41.32 -37.14 8.79
CA ASP A 324 -40.32 -38.07 9.30
C ASP A 324 -39.28 -38.37 8.21
N ASN A 325 -38.14 -37.67 8.26
CA ASN A 325 -37.15 -37.65 7.20
C ASN A 325 -35.94 -38.55 7.51
N ASN A 326 -35.82 -39.68 6.81
CA ASN A 326 -34.69 -40.60 6.84
C ASN A 326 -33.76 -40.47 5.61
N ALA A 327 -34.05 -39.56 4.67
CA ALA A 327 -33.25 -39.34 3.47
C ALA A 327 -33.09 -37.83 3.17
N THR A 328 -33.59 -37.31 2.05
CA THR A 328 -33.46 -35.87 1.72
C THR A 328 -34.83 -35.21 1.58
N LEU A 329 -35.02 -34.11 2.32
CA LEU A 329 -36.15 -33.19 2.16
C LEU A 329 -35.61 -31.85 1.65
N VAL A 330 -36.15 -31.35 0.54
CA VAL A 330 -35.82 -30.04 -0.02
C VAL A 330 -37.07 -29.18 0.02
N LEU A 331 -36.98 -28.01 0.64
CA LEU A 331 -37.99 -26.97 0.63
C LEU A 331 -37.55 -25.92 -0.39
N ASP A 332 -38.27 -25.83 -1.51
CA ASP A 332 -37.87 -25.00 -2.66
C ASP A 332 -39.06 -24.15 -3.11
N VAL A 333 -39.28 -23.04 -2.39
CA VAL A 333 -40.38 -22.12 -2.64
C VAL A 333 -39.90 -20.68 -2.42
N ASP A 334 -40.29 -19.75 -3.31
CA ASP A 334 -40.07 -18.32 -3.08
C ASP A 334 -41.12 -17.77 -2.10
N GLY A 335 -40.97 -18.15 -0.82
CA GLY A 335 -41.90 -17.81 0.25
C GLY A 335 -41.82 -18.73 1.47
N GLU A 336 -42.83 -18.64 2.32
CA GLU A 336 -42.93 -19.41 3.57
C GLU A 336 -43.59 -20.78 3.34
N VAL A 337 -42.86 -21.85 3.63
CA VAL A 337 -43.36 -23.22 3.67
C VAL A 337 -43.94 -23.53 5.03
N SER A 338 -45.15 -24.06 5.06
CA SER A 338 -45.86 -24.51 6.24
C SER A 338 -45.62 -26.00 6.50
N ALA A 339 -45.10 -26.33 7.68
CA ALA A 339 -44.91 -27.69 8.17
C ALA A 339 -45.45 -27.81 9.61
N VAL A 340 -46.73 -27.49 9.80
CA VAL A 340 -47.38 -27.39 11.11
C VAL A 340 -47.41 -28.68 11.92
N GLY A 341 -47.13 -29.84 11.32
CA GLY A 341 -46.96 -31.11 12.03
C GLY A 341 -45.56 -31.35 12.60
N GLY A 342 -44.61 -30.45 12.30
CA GLY A 342 -43.20 -30.56 12.67
C GLY A 342 -42.36 -31.35 11.66
N ILE A 343 -41.04 -31.32 11.85
CA ILE A 343 -40.07 -32.06 11.03
C ILE A 343 -39.09 -32.79 11.95
N THR A 344 -38.92 -34.09 11.76
CA THR A 344 -37.84 -34.89 12.36
C THR A 344 -36.87 -35.32 11.27
N THR A 345 -35.60 -34.94 11.39
CA THR A 345 -34.52 -35.37 10.48
C THR A 345 -33.61 -36.36 11.20
N HIS A 346 -33.49 -37.56 10.66
CA HIS A 346 -32.72 -38.65 11.24
C HIS A 346 -31.23 -38.58 10.90
N SER A 347 -30.43 -39.38 11.61
CA SER A 347 -28.99 -39.53 11.34
C SER A 347 -28.74 -39.95 9.88
N GLY A 348 -27.88 -39.23 9.17
CA GLY A 348 -27.58 -39.45 7.74
C GLY A 348 -28.58 -38.78 6.77
N ALA A 349 -29.67 -38.21 7.29
CA ALA A 349 -30.67 -37.49 6.50
C ALA A 349 -30.37 -35.99 6.42
N THR A 350 -30.86 -35.34 5.37
CA THR A 350 -30.70 -33.90 5.11
C THR A 350 -32.05 -33.22 4.97
N THR A 351 -32.22 -32.07 5.61
CA THR A 351 -33.29 -31.11 5.33
C THR A 351 -32.66 -29.85 4.74
N GLN A 352 -33.12 -29.42 3.57
CA GLN A 352 -32.59 -28.27 2.83
C GLN A 352 -33.65 -27.20 2.67
N LEU A 353 -33.29 -25.94 2.93
CA LEU A 353 -34.06 -24.75 2.56
C LEU A 353 -33.33 -24.04 1.42
N ALA A 354 -33.97 -23.95 0.27
CA ALA A 354 -33.45 -23.23 -0.89
C ALA A 354 -33.49 -21.70 -0.67
N LEU A 355 -32.73 -20.96 -1.48
CA LEU A 355 -32.67 -19.51 -1.37
C LEU A 355 -34.06 -18.87 -1.52
N GLY A 356 -34.42 -18.00 -0.58
CA GLY A 356 -35.74 -17.32 -0.55
C GLY A 356 -36.83 -18.09 0.20
N THR A 357 -36.58 -19.34 0.59
CA THR A 357 -37.52 -20.15 1.37
C THR A 357 -37.41 -19.83 2.87
N SER A 358 -38.54 -19.54 3.53
CA SER A 358 -38.66 -19.58 4.99
C SER A 358 -39.55 -20.76 5.43
N LEU A 359 -39.45 -21.16 6.70
CA LEU A 359 -40.17 -22.32 7.23
C LEU A 359 -40.97 -21.95 8.48
N ASP A 360 -42.28 -22.20 8.46
CA ASP A 360 -43.16 -22.08 9.62
C ASP A 360 -43.65 -23.45 10.10
N LEU A 361 -43.31 -23.79 11.35
CA LEU A 361 -43.69 -25.04 12.01
C LEU A 361 -44.94 -24.88 12.90
N GLY A 362 -45.51 -23.67 13.01
CA GLY A 362 -46.60 -23.38 13.94
C GLY A 362 -46.24 -23.77 15.39
N ASP A 363 -47.15 -24.44 16.10
CA ASP A 363 -46.91 -24.90 17.48
C ASP A 363 -46.00 -26.15 17.58
N SER A 364 -45.51 -26.69 16.45
CA SER A 364 -44.77 -27.95 16.39
C SER A 364 -43.25 -27.76 16.47
N ALA A 365 -42.51 -28.87 16.44
CA ALA A 365 -41.06 -28.89 16.68
C ALA A 365 -40.24 -29.19 15.42
N LEU A 366 -39.04 -28.59 15.35
CA LEU A 366 -37.94 -29.05 14.50
C LEU A 366 -37.01 -29.96 15.32
N ILE A 367 -36.78 -31.19 14.87
CA ILE A 367 -35.88 -32.15 15.52
C ILE A 367 -34.78 -32.54 14.53
N GLN A 368 -33.54 -32.17 14.83
CA GLN A 368 -32.33 -32.64 14.14
C GLN A 368 -31.61 -33.64 15.03
N GLN A 369 -31.44 -34.88 14.57
CA GLN A 369 -30.71 -35.92 15.31
C GLN A 369 -29.20 -35.82 15.10
N ASP A 370 -28.42 -36.43 15.98
CA ASP A 370 -26.97 -36.51 15.79
C ASP A 370 -26.63 -37.17 14.45
N GLY A 371 -25.81 -36.48 13.64
CA GLY A 371 -25.40 -36.89 12.30
C GLY A 371 -26.41 -36.60 11.19
N SER A 372 -27.51 -35.87 11.46
CA SER A 372 -28.32 -35.25 10.40
C SER A 372 -27.67 -33.98 9.86
N THR A 373 -28.22 -33.42 8.78
CA THR A 373 -27.75 -32.15 8.23
C THR A 373 -28.92 -31.20 7.97
N LEU A 374 -28.79 -29.95 8.41
CA LEU A 374 -29.64 -28.83 7.98
C LEU A 374 -28.85 -27.98 6.99
N ASN A 375 -29.29 -27.94 5.74
CA ASN A 375 -28.73 -27.09 4.69
C ASN A 375 -29.61 -25.84 4.53
N VAL A 376 -29.01 -24.66 4.53
CA VAL A 376 -29.73 -23.40 4.26
C VAL A 376 -28.96 -22.54 3.28
N GLU A 377 -29.67 -21.98 2.30
CA GLU A 377 -29.12 -20.98 1.38
C GLU A 377 -29.53 -19.58 1.83
N LEU A 378 -28.56 -18.69 2.04
CA LEU A 378 -28.77 -17.35 2.59
C LEU A 378 -28.12 -16.28 1.71
N ASN A 379 -28.73 -15.10 1.64
CA ASN A 379 -28.09 -13.90 1.11
C ASN A 379 -28.49 -12.67 1.94
N SER A 380 -28.10 -11.47 1.50
CA SER A 380 -28.42 -10.22 2.22
C SER A 380 -29.91 -9.88 2.31
N ASP A 381 -30.74 -10.48 1.46
CA ASP A 381 -32.19 -10.21 1.36
C ASP A 381 -33.03 -11.30 2.05
N SER A 382 -32.41 -12.35 2.60
CA SER A 382 -33.10 -13.43 3.32
C SER A 382 -33.90 -12.92 4.52
N VAL A 383 -35.11 -13.48 4.70
CA VAL A 383 -36.01 -13.18 5.81
C VAL A 383 -35.40 -13.62 7.15
N GLN A 384 -35.67 -12.85 8.20
CA GLN A 384 -35.21 -13.13 9.56
C GLN A 384 -36.38 -12.99 10.56
N PRO A 385 -36.72 -14.04 11.32
CA PRO A 385 -36.12 -15.38 11.31
C PRO A 385 -36.39 -16.17 10.02
N LEU A 386 -35.49 -17.10 9.67
CA LEU A 386 -35.69 -18.02 8.55
C LEU A 386 -36.64 -19.17 8.91
N ILE A 387 -36.58 -19.63 10.17
CA ILE A 387 -37.38 -20.73 10.69
C ILE A 387 -38.11 -20.27 11.96
N THR A 388 -39.44 -20.42 11.96
CA THR A 388 -40.30 -20.17 13.14
C THR A 388 -41.00 -21.45 13.59
N GLY A 389 -41.24 -21.58 14.89
CA GLY A 389 -41.95 -22.75 15.42
C GLY A 389 -42.15 -22.76 16.93
N GLY A 390 -42.75 -23.83 17.44
CA GLY A 390 -43.01 -24.00 18.87
C GLY A 390 -41.75 -24.34 19.67
N SER A 391 -40.88 -25.19 19.12
CA SER A 391 -39.61 -25.60 19.77
C SER A 391 -38.61 -26.18 18.76
N ALA A 392 -37.33 -26.23 19.14
CA ALA A 392 -36.30 -26.93 18.38
C ALA A 392 -35.41 -27.82 19.27
N THR A 393 -35.06 -29.00 18.77
CA THR A 393 -34.00 -29.86 19.30
C THR A 393 -32.94 -30.01 18.22
N LEU A 394 -31.76 -29.42 18.47
CA LEU A 394 -30.67 -29.34 17.50
C LEU A 394 -29.60 -30.40 17.78
N GLY A 395 -29.14 -31.01 16.70
CA GLY A 395 -28.06 -31.98 16.62
C GLY A 395 -27.54 -31.99 15.18
N GLY A 396 -26.55 -32.84 14.88
CA GLY A 396 -26.01 -32.95 13.52
C GLY A 396 -25.26 -31.69 13.05
N ASP A 397 -25.19 -31.47 11.75
CA ASP A 397 -24.40 -30.40 11.13
C ASP A 397 -25.29 -29.31 10.51
N LEU A 398 -24.88 -28.05 10.63
CA LEU A 398 -25.47 -26.92 9.91
C LEU A 398 -24.57 -26.54 8.73
N VAL A 399 -25.12 -26.51 7.52
CA VAL A 399 -24.44 -26.04 6.31
C VAL A 399 -25.14 -24.80 5.79
N VAL A 400 -24.40 -23.72 5.60
CA VAL A 400 -24.90 -22.47 5.02
C VAL A 400 -24.18 -22.18 3.71
N SER A 401 -24.94 -22.14 2.62
CA SER A 401 -24.45 -21.77 1.28
C SER A 401 -24.85 -20.34 0.91
N ASP A 402 -24.03 -19.72 0.05
CA ASP A 402 -24.22 -18.37 -0.54
C ASP A 402 -24.20 -17.17 0.43
N ALA A 403 -23.75 -17.36 1.67
CA ALA A 403 -23.64 -16.28 2.64
C ALA A 403 -22.50 -15.29 2.30
N SER A 404 -22.85 -14.12 1.77
CA SER A 404 -21.90 -13.01 1.61
C SER A 404 -21.78 -12.20 2.91
N LEU A 405 -20.58 -12.14 3.51
CA LEU A 405 -20.28 -11.17 4.57
C LEU A 405 -19.78 -9.86 3.94
N GLN A 406 -20.17 -8.75 4.55
CA GLN A 406 -19.62 -7.45 4.17
C GLN A 406 -18.31 -7.19 4.90
N ALA A 407 -17.35 -6.55 4.22
CA ALA A 407 -16.13 -6.10 4.87
C ALA A 407 -16.47 -5.11 6.01
N ARG A 408 -15.89 -5.35 7.19
CA ARG A 408 -16.03 -4.51 8.38
C ARG A 408 -14.73 -3.78 8.65
N ALA A 409 -14.81 -2.56 9.17
CA ALA A 409 -13.63 -1.83 9.62
C ALA A 409 -13.21 -2.23 11.04
N SER A 410 -14.13 -2.79 11.82
CA SER A 410 -13.90 -3.22 13.20
C SER A 410 -14.79 -4.39 13.61
N ASP A 411 -14.35 -5.16 14.60
CA ASP A 411 -15.16 -6.17 15.29
C ASP A 411 -16.34 -5.57 16.08
N ALA A 412 -16.33 -4.27 16.37
CA ALA A 412 -17.48 -3.55 16.93
C ALA A 412 -18.67 -3.44 15.94
N GLU A 413 -18.44 -3.66 14.65
CA GLU A 413 -19.45 -3.59 13.59
C GLU A 413 -20.05 -4.95 13.25
N PHE A 414 -19.61 -6.02 13.93
CA PHE A 414 -20.10 -7.38 13.69
C PHE A 414 -21.60 -7.51 13.93
N GLN A 415 -22.25 -8.25 13.03
CA GLN A 415 -23.70 -8.43 13.02
C GLN A 415 -24.10 -9.89 13.28
N SER A 416 -25.35 -10.08 13.69
CA SER A 416 -25.95 -11.40 13.86
C SER A 416 -27.15 -11.55 12.92
N PHE A 417 -27.24 -12.68 12.23
CA PHE A 417 -28.41 -13.12 11.48
C PHE A 417 -29.23 -14.07 12.35
N LYS A 418 -30.54 -13.79 12.51
CA LYS A 418 -31.43 -14.71 13.24
C LYS A 418 -31.89 -15.84 12.33
N LEU A 419 -31.35 -17.04 12.53
CA LEU A 419 -31.72 -18.23 11.76
C LEU A 419 -33.05 -18.81 12.24
N MET A 420 -33.21 -18.97 13.55
CA MET A 420 -34.39 -19.58 14.17
C MET A 420 -34.98 -18.68 15.24
N ASP A 421 -36.31 -18.68 15.37
CA ASP A 421 -37.07 -18.05 16.46
C ASP A 421 -38.17 -19.00 16.92
N MET A 422 -38.08 -19.48 18.16
CA MET A 422 -38.97 -20.50 18.71
C MET A 422 -39.81 -19.95 19.86
N ASP A 423 -41.04 -20.44 20.03
CA ASP A 423 -41.88 -20.04 21.19
C ASP A 423 -41.35 -20.55 22.54
N SER A 424 -40.49 -21.58 22.51
CA SER A 424 -39.85 -22.21 23.68
C SER A 424 -38.34 -22.35 23.49
N ASP A 425 -37.61 -22.58 24.59
CA ASP A 425 -36.16 -22.80 24.59
C ASP A 425 -35.73 -23.85 23.55
N ILE A 426 -34.71 -23.50 22.77
CA ILE A 426 -33.97 -24.41 21.91
C ILE A 426 -33.12 -25.34 22.79
N SER A 427 -33.17 -26.64 22.50
CA SER A 427 -32.43 -27.68 23.22
C SER A 427 -31.37 -28.31 22.31
N GLY A 428 -30.23 -28.75 22.87
CA GLY A 428 -29.10 -29.24 22.07
C GLY A 428 -28.29 -28.10 21.42
N ASP A 429 -27.50 -28.41 20.40
CA ASP A 429 -26.81 -27.47 19.51
C ASP A 429 -26.33 -28.26 18.27
N PHE A 430 -26.00 -27.56 17.17
CA PHE A 430 -25.31 -28.19 16.07
C PHE A 430 -23.90 -28.63 16.49
N THR A 431 -23.44 -29.73 15.92
CA THR A 431 -22.11 -30.32 16.12
C THR A 431 -21.04 -29.54 15.38
N SER A 432 -21.38 -29.03 14.19
CA SER A 432 -20.52 -28.18 13.38
C SER A 432 -21.32 -27.19 12.54
N LEU A 433 -20.63 -26.13 12.12
CA LEU A 433 -21.12 -25.17 11.14
C LEU A 433 -20.16 -25.17 9.95
N THR A 434 -20.67 -25.39 8.74
CA THR A 434 -19.91 -25.25 7.50
C THR A 434 -20.47 -24.08 6.70
N MET A 435 -19.64 -23.12 6.33
CA MET A 435 -20.00 -22.02 5.43
C MET A 435 -18.93 -21.80 4.38
N ASN A 436 -19.33 -21.39 3.17
CA ASN A 436 -18.36 -21.02 2.14
C ASN A 436 -17.95 -19.54 2.28
N LEU A 437 -16.76 -19.29 2.81
CA LEU A 437 -16.22 -17.95 3.07
C LEU A 437 -14.99 -17.61 2.18
N THR A 438 -14.86 -18.20 0.99
CA THR A 438 -13.63 -18.11 0.17
C THR A 438 -13.12 -16.70 -0.14
N ASP A 439 -13.97 -15.67 -0.10
CA ASP A 439 -13.60 -14.28 -0.40
C ASP A 439 -13.44 -13.41 0.86
N GLN A 440 -13.46 -14.00 2.05
CA GLN A 440 -13.41 -13.27 3.32
C GLN A 440 -11.99 -13.23 3.92
N PRO A 441 -11.67 -12.18 4.72
CA PRO A 441 -10.41 -12.13 5.45
C PRO A 441 -10.26 -13.33 6.39
N ASP A 442 -9.04 -13.83 6.54
CA ASP A 442 -8.72 -15.00 7.39
C ASP A 442 -9.16 -14.80 8.85
N TYR A 443 -9.06 -13.59 9.36
CA TYR A 443 -9.41 -13.24 10.74
C TYR A 443 -10.93 -13.16 11.02
N LEU A 444 -11.79 -13.38 10.03
CA LEU A 444 -13.25 -13.36 10.17
C LEU A 444 -13.84 -14.78 10.11
N THR A 445 -14.82 -15.03 10.97
CA THR A 445 -15.60 -16.27 11.00
C THR A 445 -17.07 -15.95 11.31
N VAL A 446 -17.96 -16.92 11.13
CA VAL A 446 -19.34 -16.85 11.60
C VAL A 446 -19.52 -17.99 12.58
N THR A 447 -20.16 -17.71 13.71
CA THR A 447 -20.41 -18.71 14.75
C THR A 447 -21.90 -18.88 14.96
N GLY A 448 -22.37 -20.13 14.92
CA GLY A 448 -23.71 -20.51 15.32
C GLY A 448 -23.80 -20.61 16.84
N THR A 449 -24.74 -19.88 17.43
CA THR A 449 -24.98 -19.89 18.88
C THR A 449 -26.45 -19.74 19.20
N ILE A 450 -26.92 -20.48 20.19
CA ILE A 450 -28.21 -20.21 20.86
C ILE A 450 -28.09 -18.87 21.61
N ASN A 451 -29.07 -17.98 21.44
CA ASN A 451 -29.10 -16.68 22.10
C ASN A 451 -29.04 -16.88 23.63
N PRO A 452 -28.00 -16.37 24.32
CA PRO A 452 -27.82 -16.59 25.75
C PRO A 452 -28.84 -15.83 26.62
N ALA A 453 -29.61 -14.89 26.07
CA ALA A 453 -30.56 -14.08 26.82
C ALA A 453 -31.85 -14.82 27.15
N ASP A 454 -32.38 -15.60 26.21
CA ASP A 454 -33.68 -16.28 26.29
C ASP A 454 -33.68 -17.73 25.81
N ALA A 455 -32.61 -18.19 25.14
CA ALA A 455 -32.48 -19.52 24.56
C ALA A 455 -33.52 -19.89 23.49
N SER A 456 -34.39 -18.97 23.05
CA SER A 456 -35.41 -19.23 22.03
C SER A 456 -34.94 -18.96 20.59
N GLU A 457 -33.80 -18.28 20.43
CA GLU A 457 -33.29 -17.89 19.12
C GLU A 457 -31.97 -18.61 18.79
N TYR A 458 -31.77 -19.00 17.52
CA TYR A 458 -30.47 -19.45 17.01
C TYR A 458 -29.87 -18.37 16.11
N LEU A 459 -28.67 -17.89 16.46
CA LEU A 459 -28.02 -16.77 15.81
C LEU A 459 -26.77 -17.21 15.07
N LEU A 460 -26.59 -16.72 13.85
CA LEU A 460 -25.34 -16.78 13.09
C LEU A 460 -24.63 -15.44 13.24
N THR A 461 -23.57 -15.40 14.05
CA THR A 461 -22.91 -14.14 14.44
C THR A 461 -21.53 -14.01 13.83
N GLU A 462 -21.26 -12.89 13.16
CA GLU A 462 -19.92 -12.50 12.72
C GLU A 462 -18.97 -12.40 13.93
N GLY A 463 -17.76 -12.92 13.79
CA GLY A 463 -16.79 -12.96 14.88
C GLY A 463 -15.35 -13.06 14.39
N LEU A 464 -14.41 -12.85 15.32
CA LEU A 464 -12.99 -13.07 15.03
C LEU A 464 -12.68 -14.56 15.02
N SER A 465 -11.88 -15.01 14.05
CA SER A 465 -11.32 -16.38 14.03
C SER A 465 -10.54 -16.69 15.31
N TRP A 466 -10.02 -15.67 16.01
CA TRP A 466 -9.46 -15.81 17.36
C TRP A 466 -10.42 -16.48 18.36
N ASN A 467 -11.72 -16.18 18.26
CA ASN A 467 -12.76 -16.64 19.18
C ASN A 467 -13.53 -17.86 18.66
N ALA A 468 -13.13 -18.44 17.53
CA ALA A 468 -13.86 -19.53 16.89
C ALA A 468 -13.97 -20.77 17.79
N THR A 469 -15.11 -21.46 17.69
CA THR A 469 -15.45 -22.69 18.40
C THR A 469 -15.72 -23.83 17.39
N ALA A 470 -16.21 -24.99 17.87
CA ALA A 470 -16.63 -26.07 16.98
C ALA A 470 -17.86 -25.71 16.11
N THR A 471 -18.66 -24.73 16.55
CA THR A 471 -19.83 -24.21 15.81
C THR A 471 -19.48 -22.96 14.98
N SER A 472 -18.19 -22.71 14.75
CA SER A 472 -17.71 -21.67 13.83
C SER A 472 -17.41 -22.23 12.45
N ALA A 473 -17.66 -21.43 11.42
CA ALA A 473 -17.45 -21.81 10.03
C ALA A 473 -15.97 -22.10 9.70
N THR A 474 -15.04 -21.42 10.38
CA THR A 474 -13.60 -21.61 10.23
C THR A 474 -12.94 -21.99 11.57
N PRO A 475 -11.83 -22.77 11.55
CA PRO A 475 -11.08 -23.09 12.77
C PRO A 475 -10.43 -21.87 13.41
N ALA A 476 -10.22 -21.94 14.73
CA ALA A 476 -9.58 -20.85 15.46
C ALA A 476 -8.10 -20.63 15.08
N HIS A 477 -7.69 -19.38 14.91
CA HIS A 477 -6.29 -18.99 14.74
C HIS A 477 -6.02 -17.54 15.15
N GLY A 478 -4.75 -17.22 15.38
CA GLY A 478 -4.28 -15.88 15.75
C GLY A 478 -3.69 -15.05 14.61
N THR A 479 -3.80 -15.50 13.36
CA THR A 479 -3.32 -14.78 12.17
C THR A 479 -4.31 -13.73 11.69
N PHE A 480 -3.81 -12.54 11.37
CA PHE A 480 -4.54 -11.46 10.72
C PHE A 480 -3.79 -11.04 9.46
N THR A 481 -4.34 -11.34 8.29
CA THR A 481 -3.76 -10.97 6.99
C THR A 481 -4.54 -9.82 6.35
N LEU A 482 -3.91 -8.66 6.19
CA LEU A 482 -4.54 -7.47 5.60
C LEU A 482 -3.83 -7.01 4.34
N GLY A 483 -4.59 -6.77 3.26
CA GLY A 483 -4.08 -6.27 1.99
C GLY A 483 -3.57 -4.83 2.05
N ALA A 484 -2.89 -4.39 0.99
CA ALA A 484 -2.38 -3.03 0.91
C ALA A 484 -3.55 -2.01 0.86
N GLY A 485 -3.56 -1.06 1.79
CA GLY A 485 -4.64 -0.07 1.93
C GLY A 485 -5.78 -0.50 2.86
N ASP A 486 -5.81 -1.78 3.27
CA ASP A 486 -6.81 -2.27 4.21
C ASP A 486 -6.43 -1.93 5.65
N SER A 487 -7.45 -1.69 6.48
CA SER A 487 -7.29 -1.48 7.92
C SER A 487 -8.41 -2.17 8.69
N PHE A 488 -8.08 -2.79 9.81
CA PHE A 488 -9.05 -3.41 10.71
C PHE A 488 -8.72 -3.09 12.17
N GLU A 489 -9.71 -2.73 12.97
CA GLU A 489 -9.58 -2.46 14.40
C GLU A 489 -10.25 -3.55 15.25
N VAL A 490 -9.45 -4.15 16.13
CA VAL A 490 -9.93 -5.06 17.18
C VAL A 490 -10.14 -4.28 18.47
N THR A 491 -11.40 -4.06 18.79
CA THR A 491 -11.86 -3.40 20.03
C THR A 491 -12.07 -4.39 21.17
N SER A 492 -12.37 -5.66 20.85
CA SER A 492 -12.52 -6.71 21.84
C SER A 492 -11.19 -7.10 22.48
N VAL A 493 -11.23 -7.49 23.76
CA VAL A 493 -10.06 -8.02 24.46
C VAL A 493 -9.71 -9.42 23.92
N LEU A 494 -8.53 -9.56 23.32
CA LEU A 494 -7.98 -10.86 22.93
C LEU A 494 -7.32 -11.54 24.13
N GLY A 495 -7.89 -12.65 24.59
CA GLY A 495 -7.33 -13.50 25.64
C GLY A 495 -7.05 -14.93 25.17
N ASP A 496 -6.30 -15.69 25.97
CA ASP A 496 -5.92 -17.08 25.69
C ASP A 496 -7.13 -17.97 25.35
N LYS A 497 -6.94 -18.83 24.36
CA LYS A 497 -7.88 -19.88 23.93
C LYS A 497 -7.25 -21.26 24.03
N THR A 498 -8.09 -22.28 23.86
CA THR A 498 -7.59 -23.64 23.72
C THR A 498 -7.03 -23.79 22.31
N GLY A 499 -5.73 -24.07 22.20
CA GLY A 499 -5.09 -24.29 20.90
C GLY A 499 -5.67 -25.50 20.16
N ASN A 500 -5.41 -25.53 18.86
CA ASN A 500 -5.71 -26.66 17.99
C ASN A 500 -4.39 -27.26 17.44
N GLY A 501 -4.46 -28.16 16.46
CA GLY A 501 -3.26 -28.79 15.90
C GLY A 501 -2.27 -27.83 15.25
N ASP A 502 -2.75 -26.65 14.82
CA ASP A 502 -2.01 -25.70 13.98
C ASP A 502 -1.70 -24.37 14.70
N TRP A 503 -2.47 -24.01 15.73
CA TRP A 503 -2.34 -22.79 16.52
C TRP A 503 -2.32 -23.09 18.02
N ASP A 504 -1.46 -22.40 18.76
CA ASP A 504 -1.27 -22.60 20.20
C ASP A 504 -2.40 -22.02 21.08
N GLY A 505 -3.33 -21.27 20.48
CA GLY A 505 -4.41 -20.59 21.20
C GLY A 505 -4.01 -19.26 21.82
N LYS A 506 -2.78 -18.80 21.59
CA LYS A 506 -2.14 -17.74 22.41
C LYS A 506 -1.40 -16.69 21.58
N SER A 507 -0.78 -17.09 20.48
CA SER A 507 0.11 -16.22 19.70
C SER A 507 -0.66 -15.44 18.63
N LEU A 508 -0.32 -14.16 18.44
CA LEU A 508 -0.86 -13.30 17.38
C LEU A 508 0.17 -13.16 16.26
N THR A 509 -0.27 -13.28 15.00
CA THR A 509 0.58 -13.05 13.82
C THR A 509 -0.07 -12.04 12.89
N LYS A 510 0.63 -10.95 12.58
CA LYS A 510 0.20 -9.93 11.63
C LYS A 510 0.94 -10.09 10.29
N LEU A 511 0.18 -10.32 9.22
CA LEU A 511 0.63 -10.50 7.84
C LEU A 511 -0.04 -9.50 6.88
N GLY A 512 0.47 -9.42 5.66
CA GLY A 512 0.00 -8.51 4.63
C GLY A 512 0.36 -7.04 4.88
N ALA A 513 0.36 -6.23 3.82
CA ALA A 513 0.81 -4.83 3.87
C ALA A 513 -0.11 -3.85 4.63
N GLY A 514 -1.33 -4.27 4.99
CA GLY A 514 -2.33 -3.43 5.67
C GLY A 514 -2.05 -3.18 7.16
N LYS A 515 -2.96 -2.43 7.81
CA LYS A 515 -2.85 -2.00 9.22
C LYS A 515 -3.84 -2.73 10.13
N LEU A 516 -3.35 -3.49 11.11
CA LEU A 516 -4.15 -3.99 12.22
C LEU A 516 -4.00 -3.04 13.41
N THR A 517 -5.12 -2.58 13.97
CA THR A 517 -5.14 -1.79 15.20
C THR A 517 -5.73 -2.63 16.33
N LEU A 518 -5.07 -2.65 17.50
CA LEU A 518 -5.60 -3.25 18.72
C LEU A 518 -5.92 -2.13 19.71
N SER A 519 -7.20 -1.95 20.04
CA SER A 519 -7.65 -0.94 21.01
C SER A 519 -8.15 -1.54 22.33
N GLY A 520 -8.36 -2.85 22.38
CA GLY A 520 -8.63 -3.58 23.62
C GLY A 520 -7.38 -3.84 24.46
N ALA A 521 -7.56 -3.95 25.78
CA ALA A 521 -6.52 -4.36 26.72
C ALA A 521 -6.26 -5.88 26.62
N ASN A 522 -5.47 -6.30 25.64
CA ASN A 522 -5.30 -7.73 25.32
C ASN A 522 -4.48 -8.47 26.38
N THR A 523 -4.89 -9.70 26.68
CA THR A 523 -4.41 -10.51 27.80
C THR A 523 -3.79 -11.84 27.37
N TYR A 524 -3.72 -12.10 26.06
CA TYR A 524 -3.10 -13.29 25.51
C TYR A 524 -1.61 -13.38 25.89
N THR A 525 -1.14 -14.61 26.09
CA THR A 525 0.19 -14.90 26.67
C THR A 525 1.21 -15.42 25.66
N GLY A 526 0.81 -15.61 24.40
CA GLY A 526 1.70 -16.02 23.31
C GLY A 526 2.42 -14.86 22.67
N ASP A 527 3.34 -15.17 21.77
CA ASP A 527 4.15 -14.15 21.10
C ASP A 527 3.31 -13.34 20.11
N THR A 528 3.70 -12.08 19.93
CA THR A 528 3.15 -11.19 18.91
C THR A 528 4.18 -11.07 17.78
N ASN A 529 3.87 -11.63 16.62
CA ASN A 529 4.76 -11.63 15.46
C ASN A 529 4.24 -10.67 14.39
N VAL A 530 4.88 -9.52 14.24
CA VAL A 530 4.58 -8.54 13.20
C VAL A 530 5.49 -8.82 12.01
N GLN A 531 5.01 -9.63 11.07
CA GLN A 531 5.83 -10.10 9.95
C GLN A 531 5.71 -9.17 8.73
N GLU A 532 4.54 -8.58 8.51
CA GLU A 532 4.30 -7.65 7.39
C GLU A 532 3.30 -6.54 7.78
N GLY A 533 3.41 -5.39 7.10
CA GLY A 533 2.51 -4.25 7.28
C GLY A 533 2.64 -3.61 8.66
N THR A 534 1.53 -3.13 9.22
CA THR A 534 1.52 -2.39 10.48
C THR A 534 0.66 -3.07 11.54
N LEU A 535 1.21 -3.25 12.75
CA LEU A 535 0.43 -3.47 13.97
C LEU A 535 0.49 -2.21 14.84
N TRP A 536 -0.66 -1.69 15.24
CA TRP A 536 -0.77 -0.45 16.00
C TRP A 536 -1.59 -0.63 17.28
N LEU A 537 -1.12 -0.09 18.40
CA LEU A 537 -1.91 0.00 19.63
C LEU A 537 -2.54 1.39 19.75
N SER A 538 -3.82 1.46 20.11
CA SER A 538 -4.54 2.73 20.33
C SER A 538 -5.44 2.65 21.55
N GLY A 539 -5.88 3.79 22.11
CA GLY A 539 -6.81 3.80 23.24
C GLY A 539 -6.27 3.02 24.44
N ASP A 540 -7.02 2.03 24.91
CA ASP A 540 -6.63 1.13 26.01
C ASP A 540 -5.78 -0.07 25.53
N GLY A 541 -5.29 -0.02 24.29
CA GLY A 541 -4.54 -1.06 23.62
C GLY A 541 -3.33 -1.52 24.42
N SER A 542 -3.33 -2.79 24.83
CA SER A 542 -2.19 -3.45 25.46
C SER A 542 -1.86 -4.78 24.81
N ILE A 543 -0.62 -5.22 24.94
CA ILE A 543 -0.17 -6.58 24.62
C ILE A 543 0.25 -7.27 25.92
N GLY A 544 -0.46 -8.32 26.28
CA GLY A 544 -0.18 -9.13 27.47
C GLY A 544 -0.64 -8.47 28.77
N GLU A 545 -0.82 -9.31 29.80
CA GLU A 545 -1.03 -8.87 31.17
C GLU A 545 0.27 -8.40 31.83
N MET A 546 0.17 -7.55 32.86
CA MET A 546 1.33 -7.07 33.61
C MET A 546 2.16 -8.25 34.16
N GLY A 547 3.46 -8.24 33.90
CA GLY A 547 4.38 -9.33 34.26
C GLY A 547 4.44 -10.49 33.26
N SER A 548 3.80 -10.36 32.10
CA SER A 548 3.97 -11.30 30.98
C SER A 548 5.42 -11.30 30.46
N GLN A 549 5.83 -12.43 29.91
CA GLN A 549 7.17 -12.67 29.34
C GLN A 549 7.10 -12.91 27.83
N GLN A 550 5.98 -12.57 27.18
CA GLN A 550 5.80 -12.77 25.75
C GLN A 550 6.76 -11.90 24.95
N ALA A 551 7.15 -12.38 23.77
CA ALA A 551 7.94 -11.61 22.83
C ALA A 551 7.04 -10.86 21.84
N VAL A 552 7.38 -9.61 21.56
CA VAL A 552 6.92 -8.88 20.38
C VAL A 552 8.07 -8.82 19.38
N ASN A 553 7.91 -9.51 18.25
CA ASN A 553 8.93 -9.62 17.21
C ASN A 553 8.48 -8.81 16.00
N VAL A 554 9.24 -7.78 15.63
CA VAL A 554 8.95 -6.92 14.48
C VAL A 554 9.94 -7.26 13.37
N ALA A 555 9.46 -7.87 12.29
CA ALA A 555 10.30 -8.27 11.17
C ALA A 555 10.75 -7.07 10.32
N SER A 556 11.83 -7.25 9.56
CA SER A 556 12.30 -6.24 8.60
C SER A 556 11.19 -5.86 7.60
N GLY A 557 10.95 -4.56 7.43
CA GLY A 557 9.89 -4.01 6.57
C GLY A 557 8.52 -3.94 7.21
N ALA A 558 8.32 -4.51 8.40
CA ALA A 558 7.10 -4.35 9.19
C ALA A 558 7.20 -3.14 10.13
N THR A 559 6.04 -2.63 10.56
CA THR A 559 5.91 -1.53 11.52
C THR A 559 5.12 -1.97 12.74
N PHE A 560 5.63 -1.67 13.92
CA PHE A 560 4.91 -1.81 15.18
C PHE A 560 4.92 -0.47 15.92
N GLY A 561 3.82 -0.11 16.58
CA GLY A 561 3.80 1.12 17.35
C GLY A 561 2.57 1.28 18.21
N GLY A 562 2.54 2.37 18.96
CA GLY A 562 1.47 2.68 19.88
C GLY A 562 1.23 4.17 20.04
N SER A 563 -0.03 4.54 20.25
CA SER A 563 -0.47 5.88 20.65
C SER A 563 -0.25 6.13 22.15
N ASN A 564 -0.51 7.36 22.59
CA ASN A 564 -0.39 7.75 24.00
C ASN A 564 -1.15 6.82 24.97
N GLY A 565 -0.46 6.33 26.00
CA GLY A 565 -1.00 5.51 27.08
C GLY A 565 -1.03 4.00 26.80
N THR A 566 -0.62 3.57 25.61
CA THR A 566 -0.61 2.15 25.24
C THR A 566 0.61 1.41 25.81
N THR A 567 0.47 0.09 26.02
CA THR A 567 1.50 -0.70 26.73
C THR A 567 1.80 -2.06 26.09
N VAL A 568 3.06 -2.49 26.21
CA VAL A 568 3.50 -3.84 25.87
C VAL A 568 4.10 -4.48 27.12
N ASN A 569 3.52 -5.58 27.59
CA ASN A 569 4.00 -6.32 28.75
C ASN A 569 4.86 -7.51 28.31
N GLY A 570 6.08 -7.22 27.86
CA GLY A 570 6.97 -8.24 27.33
C GLY A 570 8.20 -7.67 26.66
N LYS A 571 9.05 -8.58 26.17
CA LYS A 571 10.28 -8.21 25.46
C LYS A 571 9.95 -7.79 24.03
N VAL A 572 10.52 -6.69 23.55
CA VAL A 572 10.41 -6.26 22.15
C VAL A 572 11.73 -6.48 21.42
N THR A 573 11.67 -7.14 20.26
CA THR A 573 12.79 -7.27 19.33
C THR A 573 12.41 -6.61 18.02
N ASN A 574 13.05 -5.50 17.68
CA ASN A 574 12.73 -4.68 16.51
C ASN A 574 13.78 -4.84 15.40
N GLU A 575 13.45 -5.55 14.32
CA GLU A 575 14.21 -5.55 13.05
C GLU A 575 13.55 -4.66 11.96
N GLY A 576 12.35 -4.16 12.22
CA GLY A 576 11.57 -3.30 11.33
C GLY A 576 11.56 -1.84 11.80
N THR A 577 10.36 -1.25 11.89
CA THR A 577 10.15 0.10 12.43
C THR A 577 9.31 0.04 13.71
N LEU A 578 9.84 0.57 14.81
CA LEU A 578 9.12 0.81 16.05
C LEU A 578 8.73 2.31 16.12
N VAL A 579 7.45 2.61 16.26
CA VAL A 579 6.95 3.98 16.31
C VAL A 579 6.31 4.27 17.67
N PHE A 580 6.64 5.40 18.27
CA PHE A 580 6.01 5.88 19.50
C PHE A 580 5.35 7.24 19.27
N GLY A 581 4.04 7.31 19.55
CA GLY A 581 3.20 8.46 19.22
C GLY A 581 2.73 8.45 17.75
N ASP A 582 1.48 8.85 17.51
CA ASP A 582 1.01 9.11 16.14
C ASP A 582 1.58 10.45 15.62
N SER A 583 1.56 10.64 14.30
CA SER A 583 1.94 11.85 13.57
C SER A 583 1.30 13.14 14.08
N GLU A 584 0.13 13.08 14.71
CA GLU A 584 -0.59 14.24 15.26
C GLU A 584 -0.46 14.39 16.79
N GLU A 585 0.10 13.40 17.50
CA GLU A 585 0.19 13.43 18.96
C GLU A 585 1.44 14.20 19.45
N THR A 586 1.28 14.90 20.57
CA THR A 586 2.35 15.63 21.26
C THR A 586 2.34 15.23 22.72
N GLY A 587 3.48 14.79 23.27
CA GLY A 587 3.55 14.32 24.65
C GLY A 587 3.02 12.89 24.84
N ALA A 588 2.94 12.10 23.77
CA ALA A 588 2.52 10.71 23.85
C ALA A 588 3.53 9.87 24.63
N ILE A 589 3.05 9.00 25.51
CA ILE A 589 3.88 8.00 26.21
C ILE A 589 3.51 6.62 25.70
N PHE A 590 4.49 5.91 25.12
CA PHE A 590 4.35 4.49 24.76
C PHE A 590 5.24 3.66 25.68
N THR A 591 4.67 2.70 26.42
CA THR A 591 5.40 1.96 27.46
C THR A 591 5.66 0.52 27.06
N LEU A 592 6.92 0.09 27.16
CA LEU A 592 7.37 -1.28 27.03
C LEU A 592 7.80 -1.79 28.42
N ASN A 593 6.98 -2.64 29.05
CA ASN A 593 7.29 -3.29 30.33
C ASN A 593 8.15 -4.54 30.12
N GLY A 594 9.35 -4.35 29.58
CA GLY A 594 10.33 -5.41 29.30
C GLY A 594 11.53 -4.89 28.51
N ASP A 595 12.46 -5.80 28.21
CA ASP A 595 13.67 -5.45 27.46
C ASP A 595 13.35 -5.05 26.00
N LEU A 596 14.09 -4.08 25.46
CA LEU A 596 14.04 -3.67 24.05
C LEU A 596 15.38 -3.97 23.35
N ILE A 597 15.34 -4.78 22.30
CA ILE A 597 16.47 -4.98 21.38
C ILE A 597 16.15 -4.26 20.06
N ASN A 598 17.00 -3.33 19.65
CA ASN A 598 16.83 -2.54 18.44
C ASN A 598 17.87 -2.89 17.36
N MET A 599 17.41 -3.47 16.26
CA MET A 599 18.17 -3.76 15.04
C MET A 599 17.65 -2.97 13.82
N GLY A 600 16.45 -2.39 13.93
CA GLY A 600 15.81 -1.58 12.90
C GLY A 600 15.75 -0.09 13.28
N THR A 601 14.64 0.55 12.93
CA THR A 601 14.41 1.98 13.19
C THR A 601 13.47 2.16 14.37
N ILE A 602 13.78 3.10 15.26
CA ILE A 602 12.86 3.66 16.24
C ILE A 602 12.59 5.12 15.83
N ALA A 603 11.32 5.52 15.75
CA ALA A 603 10.95 6.88 15.38
C ALA A 603 9.79 7.41 16.24
N SER A 604 9.88 8.68 16.60
CA SER A 604 8.77 9.43 17.19
C SER A 604 7.86 9.99 16.08
N GLY A 605 6.61 9.53 16.03
CA GLY A 605 5.59 10.08 15.13
C GLY A 605 6.06 10.33 13.69
N SER A 606 5.82 11.56 13.20
CA SER A 606 6.29 12.03 11.88
C SER A 606 7.36 13.11 12.05
N THR A 607 8.15 13.41 11.02
CA THR A 607 9.13 14.53 11.07
C THR A 607 8.47 15.92 11.22
N SER A 608 7.14 15.99 11.24
CA SER A 608 6.34 17.19 11.48
C SER A 608 5.64 17.24 12.85
N SER A 609 5.75 16.20 13.68
CA SER A 609 5.15 16.21 15.02
C SER A 609 5.86 17.22 15.92
N THR A 610 5.10 17.85 16.84
CA THR A 610 5.72 18.71 17.85
C THR A 610 6.50 17.84 18.82
N PRO A 611 7.78 18.14 19.09
CA PRO A 611 8.59 17.40 20.06
C PRO A 611 7.92 17.21 21.42
N GLY A 612 8.13 16.05 22.03
CA GLY A 612 7.69 15.75 23.41
C GLY A 612 7.24 14.32 23.67
N ASN A 613 7.23 13.44 22.66
CA ASN A 613 6.81 12.06 22.83
C ASN A 613 7.88 11.26 23.58
N THR A 614 7.47 10.27 24.35
CA THR A 614 8.36 9.43 25.15
C THR A 614 8.14 7.95 24.84
N LEU A 615 9.21 7.26 24.44
CA LEU A 615 9.28 5.81 24.49
C LEU A 615 9.84 5.41 25.85
N TYR A 616 9.02 4.76 26.67
CA TYR A 616 9.39 4.34 28.02
C TYR A 616 9.67 2.83 28.04
N VAL A 617 10.90 2.43 28.34
CA VAL A 617 11.35 1.04 28.43
C VAL A 617 11.59 0.69 29.89
N ASP A 618 10.66 -0.03 30.50
CA ASP A 618 10.82 -0.58 31.85
C ASP A 618 11.60 -1.90 31.82
N GLY A 619 12.87 -1.81 31.40
CA GLY A 619 13.76 -2.94 31.15
C GLY A 619 15.11 -2.49 30.61
N ASN A 620 15.91 -3.43 30.11
CA ASN A 620 17.18 -3.09 29.47
C ASN A 620 16.98 -2.69 28.00
N TYR A 621 17.81 -1.76 27.52
CA TYR A 621 17.91 -1.39 26.12
C TYR A 621 19.21 -1.94 25.51
N THR A 622 19.10 -2.60 24.36
CA THR A 622 20.25 -3.09 23.60
C THR A 622 20.18 -2.62 22.15
N GLY A 623 21.06 -1.70 21.78
CA GLY A 623 21.30 -1.31 20.39
C GLY A 623 22.14 -2.35 19.65
N ASN A 624 21.71 -2.79 18.48
CA ASN A 624 22.45 -3.73 17.65
C ASN A 624 22.57 -3.20 16.20
N GLY A 625 23.00 -1.94 16.09
CA GLY A 625 23.18 -1.24 14.81
C GLY A 625 21.91 -0.61 14.23
N GLY A 626 20.83 -0.56 15.01
CA GLY A 626 19.60 0.16 14.64
C GLY A 626 19.73 1.67 14.78
N SER A 627 18.71 2.40 14.35
CA SER A 627 18.65 3.87 14.42
C SER A 627 17.54 4.36 15.35
N LEU A 628 17.73 5.54 15.92
CA LEU A 628 16.77 6.28 16.75
C LEU A 628 16.59 7.69 16.19
N TYR A 629 15.36 8.06 15.84
CA TYR A 629 15.01 9.40 15.35
C TYR A 629 14.16 10.13 16.38
N LEU A 630 14.66 11.27 16.86
CA LEU A 630 13.98 12.14 17.83
C LEU A 630 13.74 13.52 17.22
N ASN A 631 12.54 14.07 17.40
CA ASN A 631 12.30 15.47 17.11
C ASN A 631 12.64 16.30 18.36
N THR A 632 13.34 17.42 18.17
CA THR A 632 13.82 18.25 19.29
C THR A 632 13.65 19.73 18.95
N VAL A 633 13.15 20.51 19.90
CA VAL A 633 13.28 21.96 19.85
C VAL A 633 14.73 22.30 20.24
N LEU A 634 15.51 22.90 19.35
CA LEU A 634 16.88 23.32 19.59
C LEU A 634 16.88 24.67 20.31
N GLY A 635 17.02 24.62 21.64
CA GLY A 635 17.05 25.77 22.54
C GLY A 635 17.94 25.51 23.75
N ASP A 636 17.51 25.95 24.94
CA ASP A 636 18.23 25.74 26.21
C ASP A 636 17.89 24.37 26.82
N ASP A 637 18.37 24.09 28.04
CA ASP A 637 18.20 22.82 28.75
C ASP A 637 16.71 22.39 28.90
N ASP A 638 15.77 23.34 28.93
CA ASP A 638 14.33 23.09 29.15
C ASP A 638 13.57 22.81 27.82
N SER A 639 14.29 22.68 26.71
CA SER A 639 13.68 22.52 25.39
C SER A 639 12.88 21.21 25.27
N ALA A 640 11.70 21.30 24.65
CA ALA A 640 10.88 20.14 24.37
C ALA A 640 11.60 19.19 23.41
N THR A 641 11.70 17.92 23.78
CA THR A 641 12.31 16.87 22.95
C THR A 641 11.51 15.59 23.07
N ASP A 642 11.49 14.83 21.98
CA ASP A 642 11.20 13.42 22.08
C ASP A 642 12.30 12.74 22.90
N LYS A 643 11.92 11.72 23.67
CA LYS A 643 12.80 11.10 24.66
C LYS A 643 12.69 9.58 24.65
N LEU A 644 13.83 8.91 24.81
CA LEU A 644 13.90 7.50 25.17
C LEU A 644 14.21 7.40 26.67
N VAL A 645 13.33 6.77 27.45
CA VAL A 645 13.53 6.55 28.89
C VAL A 645 13.73 5.06 29.13
N ILE A 646 14.79 4.68 29.84
CA ILE A 646 15.19 3.29 30.08
C ILE A 646 15.39 3.11 31.58
N THR A 647 14.65 2.22 32.23
CA THR A 647 14.82 1.99 33.68
C THR A 647 15.97 1.04 34.03
N GLY A 648 16.39 0.20 33.07
CA GLY A 648 17.51 -0.74 33.20
C GLY A 648 18.81 -0.23 32.55
N ASP A 649 19.66 -1.16 32.10
CA ASP A 649 20.94 -0.84 31.46
C ASP A 649 20.75 -0.52 29.96
N ALA A 650 21.56 0.40 29.44
CA ALA A 650 21.67 0.73 28.02
C ALA A 650 23.03 0.26 27.48
N SER A 651 23.03 -0.56 26.43
CA SER A 651 24.27 -1.13 25.88
C SER A 651 24.20 -1.35 24.36
N GLY A 652 25.35 -1.66 23.77
CA GLY A 652 25.47 -1.91 22.33
C GLY A 652 25.68 -0.62 21.55
N THR A 653 25.16 -0.51 20.33
CA THR A 653 25.32 0.70 19.50
C THR A 653 24.02 1.07 18.79
N THR A 654 23.65 2.35 18.85
CA THR A 654 22.48 2.92 18.18
C THR A 654 22.85 4.23 17.49
N ASP A 655 22.50 4.34 16.22
CA ASP A 655 22.67 5.57 15.45
C ASP A 655 21.56 6.56 15.81
N LEU A 656 21.89 7.63 16.53
CA LEU A 656 20.96 8.69 16.90
C LEU A 656 20.91 9.77 15.82
N TYR A 657 19.69 10.15 15.44
CA TYR A 657 19.41 11.26 14.55
C TYR A 657 18.46 12.25 15.22
N ILE A 658 18.81 13.53 15.18
CA ILE A 658 17.97 14.61 15.71
C ILE A 658 17.35 15.38 14.55
N ASN A 659 16.02 15.44 14.52
CA ASN A 659 15.27 16.35 13.67
C ASN A 659 14.98 17.64 14.46
N GLY A 660 15.89 18.61 14.32
CA GLY A 660 15.88 19.85 15.08
C GLY A 660 14.98 20.92 14.48
N ILE A 661 14.20 21.59 15.32
CA ILE A 661 13.48 22.85 15.00
C ILE A 661 13.81 23.90 16.05
N GLY A 662 13.86 25.19 15.71
CA GLY A 662 14.01 26.26 16.71
C GLY A 662 15.16 27.22 16.44
N ASP A 663 15.26 28.22 17.32
CA ASP A 663 16.12 29.40 17.11
C ASP A 663 17.52 29.25 17.74
N GLY A 664 17.79 28.14 18.45
CA GLY A 664 19.07 27.89 19.12
C GLY A 664 19.28 28.70 20.39
N ALA A 665 19.87 28.07 21.41
CA ALA A 665 20.35 28.75 22.61
C ALA A 665 21.50 27.96 23.24
N GLN A 666 22.22 28.61 24.15
CA GLN A 666 23.25 27.95 24.93
C GLN A 666 22.64 27.02 25.98
N THR A 667 23.07 25.77 26.00
CA THR A 667 22.77 24.81 27.07
C THR A 667 23.80 24.89 28.18
N THR A 668 23.38 24.63 29.42
CA THR A 668 24.29 24.48 30.58
C THR A 668 24.58 23.00 30.82
N ASN A 669 23.55 22.19 30.98
CA ASN A 669 23.66 20.74 31.14
C ASN A 669 23.47 20.03 29.79
N GLY A 670 22.58 20.55 28.93
CA GLY A 670 22.16 19.93 27.67
C GLY A 670 20.68 19.53 27.70
N ILE A 671 20.09 19.31 26.52
CA ILE A 671 18.72 18.83 26.36
C ILE A 671 18.72 17.31 26.52
N GLU A 672 18.08 16.76 27.54
CA GLU A 672 18.06 15.31 27.82
C GLU A 672 17.26 14.53 26.77
N VAL A 673 17.93 13.74 25.95
CA VAL A 673 17.31 12.96 24.85
C VAL A 673 17.20 11.47 25.18
N VAL A 674 18.07 10.95 26.06
CA VAL A 674 17.97 9.60 26.61
C VAL A 674 18.20 9.64 28.13
N ASP A 675 17.24 9.11 28.87
CA ASP A 675 17.28 8.92 30.34
C ASP A 675 17.54 7.43 30.62
N VAL A 676 18.59 7.12 31.37
CA VAL A 676 19.04 5.76 31.69
C VAL A 676 19.15 5.59 33.22
N GLY A 677 18.16 4.92 33.81
CA GLY A 677 18.14 4.62 35.24
C GLY A 677 19.17 3.58 35.71
N GLY A 678 19.71 2.76 34.78
CA GLY A 678 20.77 1.78 35.03
C GLY A 678 22.16 2.27 34.59
N VAL A 679 22.98 1.37 34.05
CA VAL A 679 24.30 1.72 33.49
C VAL A 679 24.20 1.91 31.97
N SER A 680 24.75 3.00 31.45
CA SER A 680 24.91 3.22 30.01
C SER A 680 26.34 2.96 29.58
N THR A 681 26.57 2.19 28.52
CA THR A 681 27.91 2.11 27.91
C THR A 681 28.17 3.36 27.08
N SER A 682 29.41 3.86 27.06
CA SER A 682 29.78 5.10 26.37
C SER A 682 29.59 5.06 24.84
N ASP A 683 29.28 3.90 24.27
CA ASP A 683 29.03 3.65 22.85
C ASP A 683 27.56 3.31 22.55
N ALA A 684 26.67 3.35 23.56
CA ALA A 684 25.26 2.99 23.43
C ALA A 684 24.53 3.83 22.36
N PHE A 685 24.88 5.11 22.24
CA PHE A 685 24.31 6.05 21.28
C PHE A 685 25.40 6.88 20.61
N GLU A 686 25.25 7.10 19.30
CA GLU A 686 26.17 7.93 18.52
C GLU A 686 25.37 8.87 17.61
N LEU A 687 25.58 10.18 17.72
CA LEU A 687 24.91 11.16 16.87
C LEU A 687 25.47 11.10 15.45
N LYS A 688 24.61 10.82 14.46
CA LYS A 688 25.00 10.62 13.06
C LYS A 688 24.72 11.79 12.12
N ASN A 689 24.05 12.83 12.57
CA ASN A 689 23.85 14.06 11.81
C ASN A 689 24.37 15.30 12.57
N GLU A 690 24.77 16.33 11.82
CA GLU A 690 25.08 17.63 12.39
C GLU A 690 23.79 18.37 12.74
N VAL A 691 23.76 18.97 13.93
CA VAL A 691 22.55 19.58 14.51
C VAL A 691 22.86 21.04 14.82
N ASN A 692 22.42 21.95 13.94
CA ASN A 692 22.72 23.38 14.02
C ASN A 692 21.43 24.19 14.18
N ALA A 693 21.48 25.25 15.00
CA ALA A 693 20.42 26.25 15.09
C ALA A 693 21.01 27.63 15.45
N SER A 694 20.65 28.66 14.66
CA SER A 694 21.26 29.99 14.70
C SER A 694 22.80 29.89 14.77
N LEU A 695 23.43 30.38 15.84
CA LEU A 695 24.89 30.39 16.05
C LEU A 695 25.46 29.09 16.63
N TYR A 696 24.61 28.16 17.06
CA TYR A 696 25.00 27.04 17.91
C TYR A 696 25.04 25.73 17.13
N THR A 697 26.04 24.91 17.45
CA THR A 697 26.09 23.49 17.08
C THR A 697 25.84 22.65 18.32
N TYR A 698 24.88 21.73 18.21
CA TYR A 698 24.51 20.82 19.28
C TYR A 698 25.19 19.46 19.10
N ARG A 699 25.73 18.92 20.20
CA ARG A 699 26.48 17.66 20.22
C ARG A 699 25.93 16.72 21.27
N LEU A 700 25.99 15.43 20.97
CA LEU A 700 25.56 14.40 21.89
C LEU A 700 26.66 14.20 22.94
N TYR A 701 26.29 14.38 24.19
CA TYR A 701 27.14 14.31 25.37
C TYR A 701 26.59 13.25 26.31
N TRP A 702 27.43 12.30 26.71
CA TRP A 702 27.12 11.33 27.76
C TRP A 702 27.63 11.85 29.09
N ASN A 703 26.75 11.96 30.09
CA ASN A 703 27.13 12.37 31.42
C ASN A 703 27.42 11.14 32.29
N GLU A 704 28.68 10.92 32.64
CA GLU A 704 29.09 9.75 33.43
C GLU A 704 28.48 9.72 34.85
N SER A 705 28.02 10.87 35.36
CA SER A 705 27.54 11.00 36.74
C SER A 705 26.12 10.48 36.96
N ASP A 706 25.24 10.65 35.96
CA ASP A 706 23.85 10.16 35.96
C ASP A 706 23.62 9.03 34.94
N ASN A 707 24.52 8.84 33.96
CA ASN A 707 24.45 7.89 32.82
C ASN A 707 23.53 8.34 31.68
N ASP A 708 23.04 9.57 31.71
CA ASP A 708 22.09 10.11 30.75
C ASP A 708 22.80 10.72 29.53
N TRP A 709 22.06 10.85 28.44
CA TRP A 709 22.55 11.43 27.18
C TRP A 709 21.83 12.72 26.85
N TYR A 710 22.63 13.75 26.61
CA TYR A 710 22.19 15.11 26.41
C TYR A 710 22.64 15.64 25.05
N LEU A 711 21.79 16.45 24.44
CA LEU A 711 22.14 17.26 23.29
C LEU A 711 22.58 18.65 23.79
N ALA A 712 23.87 18.95 23.73
CA ALA A 712 24.47 20.14 24.33
C ALA A 712 25.09 21.08 23.28
N SER A 713 24.83 22.38 23.41
CA SER A 713 25.45 23.47 22.65
C SER A 713 26.56 24.18 23.43
N LYS A 714 27.20 23.47 24.37
CA LYS A 714 28.36 23.96 25.15
C LYS A 714 29.67 23.38 24.62
N ALA A 715 30.73 24.16 24.78
CA ALA A 715 32.10 23.74 24.51
C ALA A 715 32.62 22.80 25.61
N GLN A 716 33.65 22.02 25.29
CA GLN A 716 34.41 21.26 26.28
C GLN A 716 35.14 22.21 27.24
N SER A 717 35.18 21.90 28.53
CA SER A 717 35.98 22.65 29.51
C SER A 717 37.48 22.37 29.35
N ASP A 718 38.30 23.43 29.37
CA ASP A 718 39.77 23.35 29.26
C ASP A 718 40.45 22.54 30.38
N ASP A 719 39.77 22.28 31.49
CA ASP A 719 40.31 21.54 32.65
C ASP A 719 40.53 20.04 32.38
N ASP A 720 40.00 19.48 31.29
CA ASP A 720 40.15 18.06 30.94
C ASP A 720 41.33 17.77 30.01
N ASP A 721 42.12 18.78 29.62
CA ASP A 721 43.34 18.59 28.80
C ASP A 721 44.57 18.12 29.61
N SER A 722 44.35 17.35 30.68
CA SER A 722 45.42 16.64 31.38
C SER A 722 45.31 15.12 31.18
N GLY A 723 45.66 14.69 29.96
CA GLY A 723 46.15 13.34 29.74
C GLY A 723 47.26 13.03 30.75
N GLY A 724 47.02 12.02 31.59
CA GLY A 724 47.72 11.83 32.85
C GLY A 724 49.25 11.81 32.80
N ASP A 725 49.85 12.41 33.82
CA ASP A 725 51.03 11.85 34.47
C ASP A 725 51.02 12.20 35.97
N ASP A 726 51.25 11.19 36.79
CA ASP A 726 51.24 11.24 38.25
C ASP A 726 52.55 11.89 38.76
N SER A 727 52.40 12.68 39.83
CA SER A 727 53.45 13.23 40.70
C SER A 727 54.38 14.34 40.17
N ASP A 728 54.19 15.58 40.63
CA ASP A 728 55.07 16.16 41.67
C ASP A 728 54.47 17.45 42.24
N VAL A 729 54.46 17.54 43.57
CA VAL A 729 53.91 18.68 44.32
C VAL A 729 55.06 19.61 44.66
N THR A 730 55.03 20.85 44.18
CA THR A 730 55.81 21.94 44.78
C THR A 730 54.90 23.14 45.07
N PRO A 731 54.80 23.60 46.33
CA PRO A 731 53.98 24.76 46.67
C PRO A 731 54.75 26.05 46.38
N SER A 732 54.11 26.99 45.67
CA SER A 732 54.58 28.37 45.55
C SER A 732 53.92 29.22 46.63
N ASP A 733 54.76 29.83 47.46
CA ASP A 733 54.43 30.84 48.45
C ASP A 733 53.75 32.08 47.84
N GLY A 734 52.91 32.72 48.66
CA GLY A 734 52.12 33.88 48.30
C GLY A 734 52.88 35.20 48.13
N GLY A 735 52.21 36.13 47.49
CA GLY A 735 52.61 37.54 47.35
C GLY A 735 51.44 38.36 46.80
N ASP A 736 50.72 38.98 47.73
CA ASP A 736 49.68 39.99 47.55
C ASP A 736 50.27 41.27 46.91
N ASP A 737 49.49 41.96 46.05
CA ASP A 737 49.47 43.42 45.91
C ASP A 737 48.43 43.84 44.83
N GLY A 738 47.29 44.33 45.32
CA GLY A 738 46.11 44.70 44.54
C GLY A 738 46.14 46.08 43.85
N GLY A 739 45.07 46.34 43.09
CA GLY A 739 44.85 47.63 42.42
C GLY A 739 43.59 47.79 41.55
N ASN A 740 42.41 47.71 42.17
CA ASN A 740 41.23 48.58 41.93
C ASN A 740 40.36 48.44 40.64
N VAL A 741 39.16 47.87 40.89
CA VAL A 741 37.76 48.22 40.50
C VAL A 741 37.25 48.14 39.04
N THR A 742 36.41 47.12 38.85
CA THR A 742 35.19 47.13 38.01
C THR A 742 33.95 46.89 38.90
N PRO A 743 32.76 47.42 38.54
CA PRO A 743 31.56 47.45 39.38
C PRO A 743 30.58 46.27 39.08
N PRO A 744 29.48 46.18 39.84
CA PRO A 744 29.17 45.10 40.76
C PRO A 744 28.76 43.76 40.12
N ASP A 745 29.17 42.72 40.83
CA ASP A 745 28.68 41.34 40.85
C ASP A 745 27.16 41.27 41.11
N ASP A 746 26.42 40.69 40.16
CA ASP A 746 25.07 40.16 40.33
C ASP A 746 25.12 38.63 40.10
N GLY A 747 25.71 37.92 41.06
CA GLY A 747 25.32 36.61 41.58
C GLY A 747 24.58 35.63 40.65
N GLY A 748 25.33 34.63 40.21
CA GLY A 748 24.87 33.28 39.87
C GLY A 748 26.08 32.37 39.71
N ASP A 749 26.32 31.49 40.69
CA ASP A 749 27.27 30.37 40.56
C ASP A 749 26.75 29.42 39.46
N GLY A 750 27.14 29.70 38.22
CA GLY A 750 27.18 28.76 37.11
C GLY A 750 28.49 29.05 36.41
N GLY A 751 29.41 28.10 36.38
CA GLY A 751 30.66 28.30 35.65
C GLY A 751 30.33 28.70 34.22
N ASP A 752 30.82 29.86 33.77
CA ASP A 752 30.66 30.33 32.40
C ASP A 752 31.26 29.27 31.46
N VAL A 753 30.43 28.36 30.94
CA VAL A 753 30.82 27.45 29.87
C VAL A 753 30.70 28.22 28.55
N ALA A 754 31.73 28.18 27.71
CA ALA A 754 31.65 28.81 26.40
C ALA A 754 30.63 28.04 25.53
N PRO A 755 29.82 28.72 24.69
CA PRO A 755 28.99 28.01 23.71
C PRO A 755 29.81 27.30 22.65
N GLN A 756 29.29 26.20 22.13
CA GLN A 756 29.80 25.56 20.93
C GLN A 756 29.27 26.32 19.70
N TYR A 757 30.15 27.05 19.03
CA TYR A 757 29.80 27.85 17.86
C TYR A 757 29.98 27.07 16.57
N ARG A 758 29.19 27.46 15.56
CA ARG A 758 29.32 26.91 14.21
C ARG A 758 30.61 27.39 13.54
N ALA A 759 31.29 26.48 12.85
CA ALA A 759 32.52 26.81 12.13
C ALA A 759 32.28 27.70 10.89
N ASP A 760 31.09 27.66 10.29
CA ASP A 760 30.78 28.43 9.08
C ASP A 760 30.63 29.95 9.32
N ILE A 761 30.44 30.38 10.56
CA ILE A 761 30.51 31.80 10.96
C ILE A 761 31.81 32.45 10.44
N GLY A 762 32.96 31.81 10.67
CA GLY A 762 34.25 32.34 10.23
C GLY A 762 34.46 32.28 8.72
N ALA A 763 33.80 31.35 8.01
CA ALA A 763 33.85 31.31 6.55
C ALA A 763 33.14 32.54 5.93
N TYR A 764 31.95 32.91 6.43
CA TYR A 764 31.24 34.12 5.99
C TYR A 764 32.03 35.41 6.33
N MET A 765 32.58 35.50 7.54
CA MET A 765 33.38 36.66 7.96
C MET A 765 34.69 36.78 7.16
N GLY A 766 35.39 35.67 6.95
CA GLY A 766 36.61 35.60 6.15
C GLY A 766 36.39 36.07 4.71
N ASN A 767 35.27 35.67 4.10
CA ASN A 767 34.87 36.13 2.77
C ASN A 767 34.71 37.65 2.73
N GLN A 768 33.93 38.22 3.65
CA GLN A 768 33.74 39.67 3.76
C GLN A 768 35.06 40.41 4.00
N TRP A 769 35.91 39.88 4.88
CA TRP A 769 37.21 40.46 5.18
C TRP A 769 38.14 40.46 3.97
N MET A 770 38.20 39.36 3.21
CA MET A 770 38.98 39.25 1.96
C MET A 770 38.55 40.24 0.90
N ALA A 771 37.24 40.36 0.66
CA ALA A 771 36.68 41.32 -0.28
C ALA A 771 37.09 42.78 0.06
N ARG A 772 37.12 43.13 1.35
CA ARG A 772 37.52 44.47 1.82
C ARG A 772 39.04 44.65 1.86
N ASN A 773 39.80 43.70 2.39
CA ASN A 773 41.25 43.80 2.53
C ASN A 773 41.95 43.91 1.16
N LEU A 774 41.45 43.20 0.15
CA LEU A 774 42.05 43.21 -1.18
C LEU A 774 41.71 44.46 -2.01
N GLN A 775 40.78 45.31 -1.59
CA GLN A 775 40.59 46.64 -2.19
C GLN A 775 41.66 47.65 -1.74
N MET A 776 42.37 47.38 -0.64
CA MET A 776 43.33 48.31 -0.05
C MET A 776 44.59 48.44 -0.90
N GLN A 777 44.93 49.69 -1.23
CA GLN A 777 46.14 50.03 -1.97
C GLN A 777 46.64 51.44 -1.62
N THR A 778 47.94 51.65 -1.77
CA THR A 778 48.61 52.94 -1.57
C THR A 778 49.05 53.52 -2.91
N LEU A 779 49.38 54.82 -2.93
CA LEU A 779 50.00 55.43 -4.11
C LEU A 779 51.19 54.60 -4.63
N TYR A 780 52.08 54.19 -3.72
CA TYR A 780 53.32 53.53 -4.10
C TYR A 780 53.10 52.10 -4.60
N ASP A 781 51.97 51.46 -4.30
CA ASP A 781 51.62 50.17 -4.92
C ASP A 781 51.32 50.33 -6.42
N ARG A 782 50.94 51.55 -6.87
CA ARG A 782 50.60 51.87 -8.26
C ARG A 782 51.72 52.62 -9.00
N GLU A 783 52.28 53.65 -8.38
CA GLU A 783 53.04 54.68 -9.10
C GLU A 783 54.56 54.48 -9.13
N GLY A 784 55.14 53.45 -8.51
CA GLY A 784 56.61 53.32 -8.53
C GLY A 784 57.32 54.50 -7.82
N SER A 785 58.63 54.69 -7.98
CA SER A 785 59.40 55.77 -7.29
C SER A 785 60.05 56.85 -8.19
N GLN A 786 59.97 56.85 -9.54
CA GLN A 786 60.68 57.90 -10.34
C GLN A 786 60.13 58.40 -11.69
N TYR A 787 60.45 59.71 -11.89
CA TYR A 787 60.69 60.55 -13.08
C TYR A 787 59.82 60.35 -14.32
N ARG A 788 58.90 61.29 -14.56
CA ARG A 788 58.17 61.40 -15.83
C ARG A 788 58.86 62.36 -16.80
N ASN A 789 59.16 61.81 -17.99
CA ASN A 789 59.30 62.57 -19.23
C ASN A 789 58.21 62.15 -20.24
N ALA A 790 57.15 61.49 -19.73
CA ALA A 790 56.21 60.63 -20.44
C ALA A 790 54.77 61.11 -20.23
N ASP A 791 53.93 60.94 -21.26
CA ASP A 791 52.55 61.42 -21.32
C ASP A 791 51.56 60.45 -20.64
N GLY A 792 51.97 59.20 -20.33
CA GLY A 792 51.16 58.22 -19.60
C GLY A 792 51.90 56.92 -19.21
N SER A 793 51.25 56.05 -18.43
CA SER A 793 51.77 54.75 -18.02
C SER A 793 50.70 53.66 -17.91
N VAL A 794 51.12 52.41 -18.07
CA VAL A 794 50.34 51.20 -17.77
C VAL A 794 51.11 50.37 -16.77
N TRP A 795 50.41 49.79 -15.81
CA TRP A 795 51.00 48.99 -14.73
C TRP A 795 50.17 47.75 -14.47
N ALA A 796 50.84 46.68 -14.06
CA ALA A 796 50.24 45.45 -13.59
C ALA A 796 50.87 45.06 -12.26
N ARG A 797 50.09 44.44 -11.37
CA ARG A 797 50.53 43.97 -10.05
C ARG A 797 49.93 42.61 -9.77
N PHE A 798 50.75 41.68 -9.33
CA PHE A 798 50.31 40.43 -8.73
C PHE A 798 50.64 40.46 -7.23
N LYS A 799 49.66 40.20 -6.36
CA LYS A 799 49.77 40.11 -4.90
C LYS A 799 49.27 38.73 -4.45
N ALA A 800 49.98 38.06 -3.55
CA ALA A 800 49.51 36.83 -2.92
C ALA A 800 49.99 36.76 -1.47
N GLY A 801 49.24 36.13 -0.59
CA GLY A 801 49.55 36.05 0.83
C GLY A 801 48.67 35.10 1.62
N LYS A 802 49.00 34.98 2.91
CA LYS A 802 48.20 34.30 3.93
C LYS A 802 47.86 35.30 5.02
N ALA A 803 46.68 35.18 5.60
CA ALA A 803 46.29 35.91 6.78
C ALA A 803 45.52 35.03 7.78
N GLU A 804 45.67 35.38 9.05
CA GLU A 804 45.19 34.64 10.21
C GLU A 804 44.43 35.63 11.12
N SER A 805 43.25 35.24 11.58
CA SER A 805 42.41 36.05 12.46
C SER A 805 41.39 35.20 13.21
N GLU A 806 40.81 35.75 14.27
CA GLU A 806 39.81 35.08 15.10
C GLU A 806 38.43 35.76 15.00
N ALA A 807 37.38 35.05 15.41
CA ALA A 807 36.04 35.58 15.64
C ALA A 807 35.45 35.02 16.94
N VAL A 808 34.40 35.71 17.42
CA VAL A 808 33.61 35.29 18.59
C VAL A 808 34.48 35.11 19.85
N SER A 809 35.34 36.10 20.12
CA SER A 809 36.26 36.11 21.26
C SER A 809 37.22 34.91 21.30
N GLY A 810 37.76 34.53 20.13
CA GLY A 810 38.72 33.43 19.99
C GLY A 810 38.12 32.03 19.94
N ASN A 811 36.79 31.90 19.85
CA ASN A 811 36.15 30.58 19.70
C ASN A 811 36.14 30.07 18.25
N ILE A 812 36.52 30.92 17.29
CA ILE A 812 36.59 30.58 15.88
C ILE A 812 37.91 31.09 15.30
N ASP A 813 38.70 30.17 14.77
CA ASP A 813 39.95 30.46 14.06
C ASP A 813 39.69 30.56 12.55
N MET A 814 40.27 31.57 11.88
CA MET A 814 40.17 31.76 10.43
C MET A 814 41.55 31.89 9.78
N ASP A 815 41.82 31.02 8.82
CA ASP A 815 43.02 30.96 8.00
C ASP A 815 42.69 31.28 6.53
N SER A 816 43.03 32.48 6.05
CA SER A 816 42.78 32.90 4.67
C SER A 816 44.03 32.84 3.79
N ASN A 817 43.94 32.18 2.63
CA ASN A 817 44.91 32.24 1.55
C ASN A 817 44.34 33.08 0.39
N TYR A 818 45.12 33.99 -0.18
CA TYR A 818 44.59 34.87 -1.23
C TYR A 818 45.58 35.18 -2.35
N SER A 819 45.01 35.50 -3.51
CA SER A 819 45.70 36.05 -4.66
C SER A 819 44.91 37.19 -5.31
N GLN A 820 45.64 38.15 -5.86
CA GLN A 820 45.08 39.29 -6.57
C GLN A 820 45.93 39.64 -7.77
N PHE A 821 45.29 39.83 -8.91
CA PHE A 821 45.88 40.43 -10.10
C PHE A 821 45.24 41.78 -10.38
N GLN A 822 46.03 42.84 -10.44
CA GLN A 822 45.58 44.20 -10.75
C GLN A 822 46.24 44.70 -12.03
N LEU A 823 45.49 45.47 -12.82
CA LEU A 823 45.95 46.17 -14.01
C LEU A 823 45.40 47.60 -13.96
N GLY A 824 46.20 48.59 -14.31
CA GLY A 824 45.70 49.94 -14.51
C GLY A 824 46.51 50.72 -15.52
N GLY A 825 45.94 51.83 -15.96
CA GLY A 825 46.55 52.70 -16.94
C GLY A 825 46.02 54.12 -16.87
N ASP A 826 46.91 55.06 -17.17
CA ASP A 826 46.58 56.47 -17.19
C ASP A 826 45.82 56.80 -18.47
N ILE A 827 44.70 57.50 -18.31
CA ILE A 827 43.83 57.92 -19.42
C ILE A 827 43.93 59.43 -19.69
N LEU A 828 44.38 60.20 -18.69
CA LEU A 828 44.58 61.63 -18.79
C LEU A 828 45.80 62.05 -17.96
N ALA A 829 46.70 62.79 -18.57
CA ALA A 829 47.78 63.46 -17.87
C ALA A 829 47.75 64.96 -18.18
N TRP A 830 47.94 65.78 -17.15
CA TRP A 830 48.06 67.22 -17.25
C TRP A 830 49.29 67.68 -16.46
N GLY A 831 50.02 68.65 -17.00
CA GLY A 831 51.10 69.29 -16.26
C GLY A 831 51.50 70.64 -16.86
N ASN A 832 52.07 71.51 -16.03
CA ASN A 832 52.55 72.84 -16.44
C ASN A 832 54.07 73.02 -16.22
N GLY A 833 54.79 71.91 -16.03
CA GLY A 833 56.23 71.88 -15.73
C GLY A 833 56.58 72.16 -14.28
N GLN A 834 55.64 72.65 -13.46
CA GLN A 834 55.78 72.72 -11.99
C GLN A 834 54.98 71.62 -11.33
N GLN A 835 53.71 71.45 -11.68
CA GLN A 835 52.80 70.45 -11.09
C GLN A 835 52.29 69.48 -12.16
N SER A 836 51.88 68.29 -11.73
CA SER A 836 51.26 67.28 -12.59
C SER A 836 50.04 66.66 -11.94
N VAL A 837 49.04 66.34 -12.76
CA VAL A 837 47.86 65.53 -12.41
C VAL A 837 47.78 64.37 -13.38
N THR A 838 47.54 63.17 -12.86
CA THR A 838 47.27 61.96 -13.64
C THR A 838 45.93 61.40 -13.23
N VAL A 839 45.10 61.04 -14.18
CA VAL A 839 43.86 60.28 -13.96
C VAL A 839 43.95 58.98 -14.74
N GLY A 840 43.61 57.87 -14.08
CA GLY A 840 43.64 56.55 -14.67
C GLY A 840 42.48 55.68 -14.26
N VAL A 841 42.38 54.54 -14.93
CA VAL A 841 41.44 53.47 -14.63
C VAL A 841 42.20 52.24 -14.18
N MET A 842 41.57 51.42 -13.36
CA MET A 842 42.13 50.18 -12.86
C MET A 842 41.06 49.10 -12.75
N ALA A 843 41.48 47.86 -12.91
CA ALA A 843 40.69 46.68 -12.67
C ALA A 843 41.52 45.66 -11.89
N SER A 844 40.88 44.86 -11.05
CA SER A 844 41.51 43.72 -10.41
C SER A 844 40.61 42.49 -10.44
N TYR A 845 41.23 41.33 -10.39
CA TYR A 845 40.60 40.06 -10.06
C TYR A 845 41.18 39.59 -8.73
N ILE A 846 40.32 39.12 -7.83
CA ILE A 846 40.70 38.53 -6.56
C ILE A 846 40.17 37.10 -6.48
N ASN A 847 40.91 36.26 -5.77
CA ASN A 847 40.48 34.94 -5.36
C ASN A 847 41.08 34.67 -3.97
N ALA A 848 40.24 34.27 -3.03
CA ALA A 848 40.65 33.96 -1.67
C ALA A 848 39.84 32.79 -1.13
N ASP A 849 40.53 31.91 -0.40
CA ASP A 849 39.97 30.76 0.31
C ASP A 849 40.21 30.98 1.80
N THR A 850 39.21 30.75 2.64
CA THR A 850 39.29 30.83 4.10
C THR A 850 38.90 29.50 4.71
N ASP A 851 39.81 28.87 5.44
CA ASP A 851 39.49 27.74 6.31
C ASP A 851 39.09 28.29 7.67
N SER A 852 37.95 27.83 8.20
CA SER A 852 37.38 28.27 9.47
C SER A 852 37.22 27.07 10.39
N THR A 853 37.72 27.18 11.62
CA THR A 853 37.68 26.11 12.62
C THR A 853 36.96 26.60 13.86
N GLY A 854 35.85 25.94 14.23
CA GLY A 854 35.12 26.27 15.46
C GLY A 854 35.78 25.70 16.71
N ASN A 855 35.29 26.06 17.90
CA ASN A 855 35.74 25.48 19.16
C ASN A 855 35.32 24.00 19.32
N ARG A 856 35.84 23.32 20.36
CA ARG A 856 35.50 21.91 20.63
C ARG A 856 34.20 21.80 21.41
N GLY A 857 33.28 20.96 20.95
CA GLY A 857 32.01 20.71 21.63
C GLY A 857 32.19 19.83 22.87
N ALA A 858 31.13 19.70 23.68
CA ALA A 858 31.14 18.89 24.91
C ALA A 858 31.57 17.42 24.73
N ASP A 859 31.50 16.87 23.52
CA ASP A 859 31.95 15.52 23.16
C ASP A 859 33.42 15.47 22.67
N GLY A 860 34.11 16.60 22.71
CA GLY A 860 35.50 16.80 22.27
C GLY A 860 35.71 16.90 20.78
N SER A 861 34.65 16.78 19.98
CA SER A 861 34.71 16.96 18.52
C SER A 861 34.85 18.44 18.13
N GLN A 862 35.36 18.69 16.92
CA GLN A 862 35.59 20.02 16.37
C GLN A 862 35.21 20.02 14.89
N PHE A 863 34.53 21.07 14.43
CA PHE A 863 34.13 21.21 13.03
C PHE A 863 34.95 22.27 12.31
N THR A 864 35.05 22.08 11.00
CA THR A 864 35.69 23.01 10.07
C THR A 864 34.76 23.32 8.91
N SER A 865 34.74 24.57 8.48
CA SER A 865 34.03 25.03 7.28
C SER A 865 34.98 25.81 6.41
N SER A 866 34.70 25.89 5.11
CA SER A 866 35.53 26.67 4.17
C SER A 866 34.72 27.75 3.46
N GLY A 867 35.33 28.90 3.22
CA GLY A 867 34.76 30.02 2.49
C GLY A 867 35.61 30.34 1.27
N ASN A 868 34.98 30.69 0.15
CA ASN A 868 35.66 31.21 -1.03
C ASN A 868 35.08 32.56 -1.45
N VAL A 869 35.95 33.45 -1.91
CA VAL A 869 35.59 34.69 -2.60
C VAL A 869 36.32 34.75 -3.92
N ASP A 870 35.56 34.92 -5.00
CA ASP A 870 36.09 35.24 -6.30
C ASP A 870 35.37 36.44 -6.89
N GLY A 871 36.12 37.34 -7.53
CA GLY A 871 35.45 38.45 -8.21
C GLY A 871 36.38 39.54 -8.65
N TYR A 872 35.77 40.66 -9.01
CA TYR A 872 36.46 41.73 -9.73
C TYR A 872 36.25 43.07 -9.04
N ASN A 873 37.27 43.93 -9.09
CA ASN A 873 37.12 45.34 -8.79
C ASN A 873 37.32 46.17 -10.05
N LEU A 874 36.53 47.24 -10.19
CA LEU A 874 36.67 48.27 -11.21
C LEU A 874 36.82 49.62 -10.52
N GLY A 875 37.78 50.43 -10.95
CA GLY A 875 38.04 51.69 -10.28
C GLY A 875 38.71 52.75 -11.11
N VAL A 876 38.76 53.94 -10.53
CA VAL A 876 39.40 55.13 -11.07
C VAL A 876 40.35 55.71 -10.03
N TYR A 877 41.44 56.31 -10.48
CA TYR A 877 42.39 56.98 -9.61
C TYR A 877 42.80 58.34 -10.18
N ALA A 878 43.16 59.25 -9.29
CA ALA A 878 43.67 60.56 -9.62
C ALA A 878 44.82 60.93 -8.67
N THR A 879 45.97 61.30 -9.24
CA THR A 879 47.17 61.62 -8.48
C THR A 879 47.72 62.98 -8.88
N TRP A 880 47.97 63.84 -7.91
CA TRP A 880 48.59 65.15 -8.07
C TRP A 880 49.96 65.20 -7.37
N PHE A 881 50.96 65.77 -8.06
CA PHE A 881 52.28 66.07 -7.50
C PHE A 881 52.58 67.57 -7.59
N ALA A 882 53.15 68.10 -6.51
CA ALA A 882 53.63 69.48 -6.45
C ALA A 882 54.87 69.74 -7.34
N ASP A 883 55.63 68.69 -7.65
CA ASP A 883 56.77 68.69 -8.57
C ASP A 883 56.57 67.66 -9.69
N ALA A 884 56.25 68.14 -10.89
CA ALA A 884 55.96 67.32 -12.05
C ALA A 884 57.13 66.47 -12.57
N GLN A 885 58.37 66.87 -12.30
CA GLN A 885 59.54 66.21 -12.89
C GLN A 885 60.11 65.15 -11.97
N THR A 886 60.31 65.50 -10.70
CA THR A 886 61.01 64.61 -9.75
C THR A 886 60.07 63.95 -8.75
N HIS A 887 58.80 64.39 -8.73
CA HIS A 887 57.78 63.99 -7.75
C HIS A 887 58.26 64.23 -6.30
N SER A 888 59.13 65.23 -6.11
CA SER A 888 59.56 65.70 -4.79
C SER A 888 58.51 66.64 -4.18
N GLY A 889 58.48 66.73 -2.86
CA GLY A 889 57.51 67.56 -2.13
C GLY A 889 56.14 66.89 -1.98
N ALA A 890 55.09 67.72 -1.89
CA ALA A 890 53.75 67.26 -1.57
C ALA A 890 53.09 66.48 -2.71
N TYR A 891 52.35 65.43 -2.37
CA TYR A 891 51.45 64.74 -3.28
C TYR A 891 50.08 64.51 -2.63
N VAL A 892 49.09 64.33 -3.49
CA VAL A 892 47.75 63.88 -3.12
C VAL A 892 47.35 62.79 -4.09
N ASP A 893 46.95 61.64 -3.57
CA ASP A 893 46.41 60.52 -4.33
C ASP A 893 44.98 60.23 -3.89
N SER A 894 44.11 59.92 -4.83
CA SER A 894 42.76 59.47 -4.53
C SER A 894 42.33 58.38 -5.49
N TRP A 895 41.56 57.43 -4.98
CA TRP A 895 40.99 56.37 -5.80
C TRP A 895 39.61 55.95 -5.31
N TYR A 896 38.80 55.46 -6.23
CA TYR A 896 37.53 54.79 -5.96
C TYR A 896 37.53 53.43 -6.64
N GLN A 897 37.01 52.41 -5.95
CA GLN A 897 36.79 51.07 -6.48
C GLN A 897 35.38 50.58 -6.15
N TYR A 898 34.79 49.88 -7.09
CA TYR A 898 33.57 49.08 -6.94
C TYR A 898 33.90 47.62 -7.23
N GLY A 899 33.65 46.75 -6.26
CA GLY A 899 33.85 45.32 -6.32
C GLY A 899 32.53 44.57 -6.39
N PHE A 900 32.51 43.48 -7.14
CA PHE A 900 31.42 42.51 -7.21
C PHE A 900 32.03 41.11 -7.15
N TYR A 901 31.50 40.29 -6.27
CA TYR A 901 32.07 39.01 -5.88
C TYR A 901 31.01 37.93 -5.81
N ASN A 902 31.37 36.73 -6.27
CA ASN A 902 30.65 35.51 -5.93
C ASN A 902 31.36 34.93 -4.71
N ASN A 903 30.57 34.55 -3.71
CA ASN A 903 31.08 33.97 -2.49
C ASN A 903 30.44 32.60 -2.33
N SER A 904 31.18 31.66 -1.76
CA SER A 904 30.62 30.39 -1.34
C SER A 904 31.09 30.02 0.06
N VAL A 905 30.27 29.26 0.77
CA VAL A 905 30.59 28.66 2.07
C VAL A 905 30.22 27.18 1.99
N GLU A 906 31.13 26.31 2.41
CA GLU A 906 30.92 24.87 2.52
C GLU A 906 31.00 24.47 4.00
N SER A 907 29.92 23.87 4.51
CA SER A 907 29.79 23.48 5.93
C SER A 907 29.53 21.99 6.05
N GLY A 908 30.57 21.24 6.43
CA GLY A 908 30.47 19.82 6.77
C GLY A 908 29.63 18.97 5.80
N ASP A 909 28.72 18.19 6.35
CA ASP A 909 27.85 17.27 5.61
C ASP A 909 26.65 17.95 4.93
N ALA A 910 26.41 19.24 5.21
CA ALA A 910 25.30 19.98 4.62
C ALA A 910 25.61 20.51 3.22
N GLY A 911 26.88 20.55 2.80
CA GLY A 911 27.28 20.95 1.46
C GLY A 911 27.57 22.45 1.32
N SER A 912 27.52 22.95 0.08
CA SER A 912 27.95 24.32 -0.27
C SER A 912 26.79 25.26 -0.59
N GLU A 913 26.88 26.47 -0.06
CA GLU A 913 26.00 27.60 -0.35
C GLU A 913 26.75 28.69 -1.13
N SER A 914 26.04 29.42 -1.99
CA SER A 914 26.60 30.52 -2.77
C SER A 914 25.77 31.79 -2.63
N TYR A 915 26.43 32.93 -2.55
CA TYR A 915 25.80 34.25 -2.43
C TYR A 915 26.65 35.35 -3.08
N ASP A 916 25.99 36.38 -3.58
CA ASP A 916 26.66 37.52 -4.21
C ASP A 916 26.97 38.61 -3.18
N SER A 917 28.08 39.32 -3.38
CA SER A 917 28.42 40.49 -2.56
C SER A 917 29.04 41.62 -3.38
N THR A 918 28.96 42.83 -2.84
CA THR A 918 29.52 44.03 -3.45
C THR A 918 30.29 44.85 -2.42
N ALA A 919 31.34 45.54 -2.86
CA ALA A 919 32.12 46.42 -1.98
C ALA A 919 32.49 47.73 -2.68
N ASN A 920 32.25 48.85 -2.00
CA ASN A 920 32.66 50.18 -2.44
C ASN A 920 33.83 50.63 -1.58
N ALA A 921 34.88 51.19 -2.19
CA ALA A 921 36.00 51.75 -1.44
C ALA A 921 36.46 53.08 -2.03
N VAL A 922 36.64 54.08 -1.16
CA VAL A 922 37.14 55.43 -1.51
C VAL A 922 38.34 55.74 -0.65
N SER A 923 39.43 56.19 -1.26
CA SER A 923 40.64 56.58 -0.55
C SER A 923 41.09 58.00 -0.89
N LEU A 924 41.64 58.66 0.13
CA LEU A 924 42.42 59.88 0.01
C LEU A 924 43.76 59.71 0.75
N GLU A 925 44.85 59.73 0.01
CA GLU A 925 46.23 59.67 0.52
C GLU A 925 46.95 60.99 0.24
N THR A 926 47.78 61.42 1.17
CA THR A 926 48.71 62.53 0.99
C THR A 926 50.05 62.22 1.63
N GLY A 927 51.12 62.79 1.08
CA GLY A 927 52.43 62.69 1.68
C GLY A 927 53.36 63.78 1.20
N TYR A 928 54.56 63.82 1.78
CA TYR A 928 55.59 64.80 1.42
C TYR A 928 56.93 64.12 1.24
N ARG A 929 57.42 64.04 0.00
CA ARG A 929 58.70 63.41 -0.31
C ARG A 929 59.85 64.42 -0.14
N TYR A 930 60.77 64.13 0.77
CA TYR A 930 61.97 64.92 0.97
C TYR A 930 63.22 64.17 0.48
N ASP A 931 63.83 64.67 -0.60
CA ASP A 931 65.01 64.08 -1.22
C ASP A 931 66.31 64.64 -0.60
N ILE A 932 67.18 63.75 -0.13
CA ILE A 932 68.50 64.02 0.44
C ILE A 932 69.55 63.54 -0.56
N ALA A 933 70.24 64.48 -1.21
CA ALA A 933 71.33 64.15 -2.13
C ALA A 933 72.59 63.73 -1.37
N LEU A 934 73.22 62.63 -1.79
CA LEU A 934 74.47 62.11 -1.26
C LEU A 934 75.66 62.57 -2.13
N SER A 935 76.84 62.69 -1.52
CA SER A 935 78.07 63.15 -2.20
C SER A 935 78.56 62.24 -3.33
N ASN A 936 78.06 60.99 -3.40
CA ASN A 936 78.37 60.01 -4.43
C ASN A 936 77.37 60.02 -5.62
N GLY A 937 76.45 60.99 -5.67
CA GLY A 937 75.46 61.14 -6.73
C GLY A 937 74.18 60.32 -6.54
N ASN A 938 74.06 59.57 -5.45
CA ASN A 938 72.83 58.86 -5.07
C ASN A 938 71.89 59.76 -4.26
N THR A 939 70.62 59.37 -4.12
CA THR A 939 69.62 60.10 -3.31
C THR A 939 69.01 59.17 -2.28
N VAL A 940 68.71 59.67 -1.09
CA VAL A 940 67.84 59.00 -0.11
C VAL A 940 66.62 59.87 0.11
N SER A 941 65.44 59.28 0.11
CA SER A 941 64.18 60.00 0.23
C SER A 941 63.42 59.56 1.47
N LEU A 942 62.88 60.53 2.19
CA LEU A 942 62.00 60.33 3.34
C LEU A 942 60.61 60.83 2.97
N THR A 943 59.60 59.99 3.11
CA THR A 943 58.22 60.32 2.75
C THR A 943 57.28 59.95 3.89
N PRO A 944 56.97 60.88 4.81
CA PRO A 944 55.78 60.77 5.65
C PRO A 944 54.51 60.72 4.79
N GLN A 945 53.58 59.86 5.17
CA GLN A 945 52.33 59.56 4.46
C GLN A 945 51.16 59.48 5.43
N ALA A 946 49.99 59.93 4.97
CA ALA A 946 48.73 59.76 5.65
C ALA A 946 47.66 59.36 4.64
N GLN A 947 46.83 58.38 4.97
CA GLN A 947 45.75 57.92 4.10
C GLN A 947 44.50 57.65 4.94
N VAL A 948 43.34 57.97 4.38
CA VAL A 948 42.04 57.57 4.91
C VAL A 948 41.29 56.84 3.81
N VAL A 949 40.74 55.67 4.15
CA VAL A 949 39.92 54.84 3.27
C VAL A 949 38.56 54.63 3.92
N TRP A 950 37.50 54.91 3.20
CA TRP A 950 36.14 54.47 3.54
C TRP A 950 35.80 53.25 2.70
N GLN A 951 35.20 52.24 3.31
CA GLN A 951 34.72 51.04 2.64
C GLN A 951 33.29 50.73 3.07
N ASN A 952 32.46 50.30 2.13
CA ASN A 952 31.11 49.79 2.38
C ASN A 952 30.95 48.43 1.70
N TYR A 953 30.64 47.40 2.47
CA TYR A 953 30.38 46.05 1.97
C TYR A 953 28.89 45.72 2.13
N SER A 954 28.35 44.97 1.18
CA SER A 954 26.99 44.45 1.25
C SER A 954 26.90 43.08 0.58
N ALA A 955 26.11 42.17 1.14
CA ALA A 955 25.93 40.81 0.63
C ALA A 955 24.45 40.42 0.64
N ASP A 956 24.07 39.53 -0.28
CA ASP A 956 22.71 38.98 -0.33
C ASP A 956 22.43 38.10 0.90
N SER A 957 21.18 38.10 1.35
CA SER A 957 20.73 37.16 2.39
C SER A 957 20.52 35.77 1.77
N VAL A 958 21.03 34.75 2.43
CA VAL A 958 20.91 33.34 2.04
C VAL A 958 20.29 32.54 3.17
N LYS A 959 19.56 31.47 2.85
CA LYS A 959 19.14 30.48 3.83
C LYS A 959 20.01 29.25 3.62
N ASP A 960 20.73 28.83 4.65
CA ASP A 960 21.62 27.67 4.52
C ASP A 960 20.86 26.34 4.47
N ASN A 961 21.60 25.26 4.25
CA ASN A 961 21.10 23.89 4.19
C ASN A 961 20.56 23.34 5.52
N TYR A 962 20.84 24.00 6.66
CA TYR A 962 20.21 23.68 7.97
C TYR A 962 18.92 24.48 8.19
N GLY A 963 18.66 25.48 7.36
CA GLY A 963 17.49 26.33 7.40
C GLY A 963 17.67 27.64 8.17
N THR A 964 18.89 28.02 8.55
CA THR A 964 19.22 29.30 9.20
C THR A 964 19.31 30.43 8.17
N ARG A 965 18.75 31.61 8.48
CA ARG A 965 18.87 32.80 7.64
C ARG A 965 20.21 33.50 7.91
N ILE A 966 21.04 33.64 6.91
CA ILE A 966 22.31 34.37 6.98
C ILE A 966 22.13 35.76 6.37
N ASP A 967 22.39 36.80 7.15
CA ASP A 967 22.36 38.21 6.73
C ASP A 967 23.30 39.09 7.58
N GLY A 968 23.02 40.39 7.73
CA GLY A 968 23.73 41.26 8.67
C GLY A 968 25.19 41.58 8.30
N GLN A 969 25.59 41.25 7.07
CA GLN A 969 26.94 41.50 6.54
C GLN A 969 27.11 42.93 6.00
N ASP A 970 26.03 43.71 5.88
CA ASP A 970 26.07 45.10 5.42
C ASP A 970 26.80 45.99 6.43
N GLY A 971 27.89 46.63 6.02
CA GLY A 971 28.73 47.41 6.94
C GLY A 971 29.64 48.44 6.30
N ASP A 972 29.75 49.58 6.98
CA ASP A 972 30.65 50.69 6.66
C ASP A 972 31.89 50.68 7.57
N SER A 973 33.06 51.02 7.05
CA SER A 973 34.27 51.12 7.85
C SER A 973 35.23 52.19 7.35
N TRP A 974 35.98 52.77 8.29
CA TRP A 974 37.01 53.76 8.03
C TRP A 974 38.37 53.24 8.47
N THR A 975 39.33 53.17 7.56
CA THR A 975 40.72 52.85 7.86
C THR A 975 41.60 54.09 7.68
N THR A 976 42.29 54.50 8.74
CA THR A 976 43.33 55.53 8.70
C THR A 976 44.70 54.88 8.73
N ARG A 977 45.61 55.30 7.85
CA ARG A 977 47.01 54.85 7.80
C ARG A 977 47.95 56.04 7.97
N LEU A 978 48.87 55.95 8.92
CA LEU A 978 49.98 56.89 9.08
C LEU A 978 51.29 56.15 8.87
N GLY A 979 52.12 56.65 7.96
CA GLY A 979 53.28 55.93 7.46
C GLY A 979 54.53 56.78 7.30
N LEU A 980 55.68 56.13 7.38
CA LEU A 980 56.96 56.69 6.93
C LEU A 980 57.63 55.73 5.96
N ARG A 981 57.84 56.19 4.73
CA ARG A 981 58.60 55.48 3.70
C ARG A 981 60.00 56.05 3.57
N VAL A 982 60.99 55.16 3.48
CA VAL A 982 62.39 55.47 3.18
C VAL A 982 62.78 54.74 1.91
N ASP A 983 63.26 55.46 0.90
CA ASP A 983 63.75 54.82 -0.34
C ASP A 983 65.07 55.43 -0.84
N GLY A 984 65.93 54.59 -1.42
CA GLY A 984 67.20 55.00 -2.01
C GLY A 984 67.12 55.05 -3.53
N LYS A 985 67.86 55.96 -4.18
CA LYS A 985 68.08 56.01 -5.63
C LYS A 985 69.55 55.72 -5.89
N LEU A 986 69.85 54.49 -6.32
CA LEU A 986 71.20 54.03 -6.61
C LEU A 986 71.42 53.98 -8.13
N TYR A 987 72.26 54.88 -8.65
CA TYR A 987 72.49 54.99 -10.09
C TYR A 987 73.62 54.05 -10.54
N LYS A 988 73.34 53.18 -11.52
CA LYS A 988 74.33 52.25 -12.10
C LYS A 988 74.49 52.53 -13.60
N GLY A 989 75.54 53.26 -13.96
CA GLY A 989 75.73 53.76 -15.34
C GLY A 989 74.74 54.88 -15.68
N SER A 990 74.48 55.13 -16.97
CA SER A 990 73.64 56.25 -17.42
C SER A 990 72.18 55.89 -17.69
N ARG A 991 71.73 54.65 -17.42
CA ARG A 991 70.42 54.14 -17.86
C ARG A 991 69.63 53.29 -16.86
N THR A 992 70.25 52.78 -15.78
CA THR A 992 69.60 51.87 -14.84
C THR A 992 69.65 52.44 -13.43
N VAL A 993 68.51 52.42 -12.74
CA VAL A 993 68.37 52.88 -11.35
C VAL A 993 67.80 51.74 -10.51
N ILE A 994 68.42 51.51 -9.36
CA ILE A 994 67.96 50.52 -8.37
C ILE A 994 67.48 51.26 -7.13
N GLN A 995 66.31 50.89 -6.64
CA GLN A 995 65.62 51.59 -5.56
C GLN A 995 65.17 50.64 -4.45
N PRO A 996 66.02 50.37 -3.44
CA PRO A 996 65.57 49.71 -2.23
C PRO A 996 64.66 50.65 -1.43
N PHE A 997 63.63 50.10 -0.80
CA PHE A 997 62.76 50.85 0.10
C PHE A 997 62.32 50.03 1.31
N ALA A 998 61.98 50.76 2.37
CA ALA A 998 61.29 50.26 3.54
C ALA A 998 60.19 51.24 3.94
N GLU A 999 59.09 50.73 4.47
CA GLU A 999 57.93 51.53 4.89
C GLU A 999 57.38 50.94 6.18
N ALA A 1000 57.16 51.79 7.18
CA ALA A 1000 56.52 51.40 8.43
C ALA A 1000 55.23 52.21 8.58
N ASN A 1001 54.12 51.52 8.81
CA ASN A 1001 52.78 52.10 8.87
C ASN A 1001 52.06 51.66 10.14
N TRP A 1002 51.30 52.58 10.72
CA TRP A 1002 50.25 52.30 11.69
C TRP A 1002 48.89 52.43 10.98
N LEU A 1003 48.05 51.42 11.12
CA LEU A 1003 46.68 51.40 10.60
C LEU A 1003 45.70 51.40 11.77
N HIS A 1004 44.66 52.21 11.68
CA HIS A 1004 43.54 52.22 12.61
C HIS A 1004 42.22 52.04 11.86
N THR A 1005 41.39 51.07 12.26
CA THR A 1005 40.10 50.75 11.63
C THR A 1005 38.96 50.98 12.64
N SER A 1006 37.87 51.61 12.20
CA SER A 1006 36.78 52.07 13.09
C SER A 1006 35.72 51.04 13.44
N ASP A 1007 35.59 49.98 12.63
CA ASP A 1007 34.54 48.97 12.76
C ASP A 1007 35.02 47.62 12.23
N ASP A 1008 34.43 46.56 12.79
CA ASP A 1008 34.77 45.18 12.51
C ASP A 1008 33.87 44.60 11.41
N VAL A 1009 34.12 43.35 11.05
CA VAL A 1009 33.27 42.56 10.16
C VAL A 1009 32.20 41.87 11.02
N SER A 1010 30.96 41.78 10.54
CA SER A 1010 29.85 41.14 11.26
C SER A 1010 29.00 40.29 10.34
N VAL A 1011 28.37 39.26 10.88
CA VAL A 1011 27.37 38.43 10.19
C VAL A 1011 26.29 38.05 11.20
N SER A 1012 25.05 37.93 10.72
CA SER A 1012 23.92 37.48 11.51
C SER A 1012 23.47 36.11 11.07
N PHE A 1013 23.22 35.23 12.05
CA PHE A 1013 22.57 33.94 11.88
C PHE A 1013 21.20 34.05 12.56
N ASP A 1014 20.16 34.09 11.74
CA ASP A 1014 18.81 34.53 12.07
C ASP A 1014 18.80 35.97 12.62
N ASP A 1015 18.56 36.12 13.92
CA ASP A 1015 18.52 37.42 14.60
C ASP A 1015 19.76 37.66 15.49
N ALA A 1016 20.72 36.73 15.50
CA ALA A 1016 21.91 36.79 16.35
C ALA A 1016 23.16 37.22 15.55
N THR A 1017 23.72 38.38 15.90
CA THR A 1017 24.89 38.97 15.22
C THR A 1017 26.18 38.67 15.96
N VAL A 1018 27.17 38.18 15.23
CA VAL A 1018 28.55 37.96 15.70
C VAL A 1018 29.52 38.86 14.94
N LYS A 1019 30.68 39.13 15.54
CA LYS A 1019 31.74 39.97 14.97
C LYS A 1019 33.07 39.24 14.90
N GLN A 1020 33.87 39.62 13.92
CA GLN A 1020 35.27 39.21 13.79
C GLN A 1020 36.12 40.02 14.77
N ASP A 1021 37.11 39.38 15.40
CA ASP A 1021 37.98 40.00 16.40
C ASP A 1021 39.13 40.79 15.76
N LEU A 1022 38.81 41.59 14.75
CA LEU A 1022 39.80 42.41 14.05
C LEU A 1022 40.43 43.43 15.01
N PRO A 1023 41.77 43.50 15.08
CA PRO A 1023 42.42 44.54 15.87
C PRO A 1023 42.17 45.91 15.24
N ALA A 1024 41.54 46.80 16.02
CA ALA A 1024 41.33 48.20 15.63
C ALA A 1024 42.65 48.92 15.32
N ASN A 1025 43.79 48.47 15.86
CA ASN A 1025 45.13 49.02 15.59
C ASN A 1025 46.06 47.93 15.05
N ARG A 1026 46.64 48.16 13.87
CA ARG A 1026 47.60 47.24 13.24
C ARG A 1026 48.91 47.94 12.91
N ALA A 1027 50.02 47.22 13.07
CA ALA A 1027 51.32 47.65 12.61
C ALA A 1027 51.65 46.93 11.29
N GLU A 1028 52.09 47.68 10.28
CA GLU A 1028 52.49 47.14 8.98
C GLU A 1028 53.93 47.54 8.65
N LEU A 1029 54.72 46.57 8.17
CA LEU A 1029 56.06 46.76 7.65
C LEU A 1029 56.13 46.29 6.21
N LYS A 1030 56.59 47.16 5.30
CA LYS A 1030 56.88 46.80 3.90
C LYS A 1030 58.36 46.97 3.60
N VAL A 1031 58.93 46.01 2.88
CA VAL A 1031 60.28 46.10 2.34
C VAL A 1031 60.28 45.67 0.89
N GLY A 1032 61.10 46.31 0.06
CA GLY A 1032 61.14 45.95 -1.35
C GLY A 1032 62.26 46.57 -2.14
N LEU A 1033 62.29 46.20 -3.42
CA LEU A 1033 63.26 46.64 -4.40
C LEU A 1033 62.54 46.97 -5.70
N GLN A 1034 62.79 48.16 -6.23
CA GLN A 1034 62.42 48.54 -7.58
C GLN A 1034 63.68 48.64 -8.46
N ALA A 1035 63.58 48.14 -9.70
CA ALA A 1035 64.61 48.24 -10.71
C ALA A 1035 64.02 48.87 -11.98
N ASP A 1036 64.55 50.02 -12.34
CA ASP A 1036 64.22 50.70 -13.60
C ASP A 1036 65.18 50.17 -14.67
N ILE A 1037 64.64 49.33 -15.56
CA ILE A 1037 65.42 48.61 -16.58
C ILE A 1037 65.90 49.59 -17.65
N ASP A 1038 65.00 50.47 -18.08
CA ASP A 1038 65.27 51.59 -18.99
C ASP A 1038 64.29 52.76 -18.72
N LYS A 1039 64.11 53.66 -19.69
CA LYS A 1039 63.22 54.83 -19.54
C LYS A 1039 61.72 54.48 -19.58
N GLN A 1040 61.38 53.27 -20.02
CA GLN A 1040 60.01 52.82 -20.25
C GLN A 1040 59.63 51.74 -19.24
N TRP A 1041 60.50 50.78 -18.96
CA TRP A 1041 60.19 49.61 -18.12
C TRP A 1041 60.75 49.70 -16.70
N SER A 1042 59.90 49.44 -15.71
CA SER A 1042 60.31 49.23 -14.32
C SER A 1042 59.63 47.99 -13.71
N VAL A 1043 60.38 47.28 -12.87
CA VAL A 1043 59.89 46.11 -12.12
C VAL A 1043 60.10 46.36 -10.63
N ARG A 1044 59.12 46.01 -9.79
CA ARG A 1044 59.21 46.07 -8.34
C ARG A 1044 58.80 44.75 -7.72
N ALA A 1045 59.56 44.29 -6.73
CA ALA A 1045 59.16 43.23 -5.83
C ALA A 1045 59.12 43.75 -4.39
N GLN A 1046 58.12 43.35 -3.61
CA GLN A 1046 57.99 43.73 -2.20
C GLN A 1046 57.36 42.62 -1.36
N VAL A 1047 57.65 42.65 -0.06
CA VAL A 1047 57.02 41.81 0.97
C VAL A 1047 56.45 42.76 2.03
N ALA A 1048 55.24 42.47 2.49
CA ALA A 1048 54.55 43.21 3.54
C ALA A 1048 54.06 42.25 4.62
N GLY A 1049 54.23 42.64 5.88
CA GLY A 1049 53.69 41.94 7.04
C GLY A 1049 52.86 42.89 7.90
N GLN A 1050 51.69 42.44 8.37
CA GLN A 1050 50.86 43.13 9.35
C GLN A 1050 50.66 42.26 10.58
N THR A 1051 50.57 42.89 11.75
CA THR A 1051 50.26 42.23 13.03
C THR A 1051 49.45 43.16 13.94
N GLY A 1052 48.64 42.59 14.84
CA GLY A 1052 47.82 43.30 15.81
C GLY A 1052 47.55 42.45 17.06
N SER A 1053 46.58 42.86 17.89
CA SER A 1053 46.04 42.02 18.96
C SER A 1053 45.15 40.89 18.41
N ASN A 1054 44.68 39.99 19.27
CA ASN A 1054 43.80 38.86 18.94
C ASN A 1054 44.43 37.94 17.87
N ASP A 1055 45.72 37.67 18.05
CA ASP A 1055 46.57 36.83 17.20
C ASP A 1055 46.50 37.08 15.67
N PHE A 1056 46.09 38.29 15.29
CA PHE A 1056 46.01 38.71 13.90
C PHE A 1056 47.37 38.77 13.20
N GLY A 1057 47.45 38.19 12.00
CA GLY A 1057 48.60 38.27 11.10
C GLY A 1057 48.20 38.34 9.62
N ASP A 1058 48.91 39.14 8.82
CA ASP A 1058 48.84 39.07 7.34
C ASP A 1058 50.26 39.15 6.78
N LEU A 1059 50.67 38.14 6.01
CA LEU A 1059 51.95 38.10 5.31
C LEU A 1059 51.73 37.94 3.82
N ASN A 1060 52.21 38.91 3.03
CA ASN A 1060 52.06 38.89 1.58
C ASN A 1060 53.29 39.36 0.81
N GLY A 1061 53.37 38.90 -0.45
CA GLY A 1061 54.34 39.32 -1.44
C GLY A 1061 53.65 39.91 -2.66
N SER A 1062 54.28 40.91 -3.30
CA SER A 1062 53.80 41.42 -4.59
C SER A 1062 54.90 41.70 -5.60
N LEU A 1063 54.56 41.50 -6.88
CA LEU A 1063 55.38 41.80 -8.04
C LEU A 1063 54.63 42.78 -8.94
N ASN A 1064 55.26 43.91 -9.25
CA ASN A 1064 54.67 44.98 -10.04
C ASN A 1064 55.53 45.24 -11.29
N LEU A 1065 54.86 45.40 -12.43
CA LEU A 1065 55.46 45.71 -13.73
C LEU A 1065 54.84 47.00 -14.25
N ARG A 1066 55.66 47.92 -14.77
CA ARG A 1066 55.17 49.18 -15.33
C ARG A 1066 55.87 49.52 -16.64
N TYR A 1067 55.09 50.07 -17.57
CA TYR A 1067 55.55 50.62 -18.84
C TYR A 1067 55.08 52.07 -19.00
N ASN A 1068 56.02 52.98 -19.26
CA ASN A 1068 55.79 54.42 -19.46
C ASN A 1068 56.02 54.79 -20.95
N TRP A 1069 55.23 55.73 -21.51
CA TRP A 1069 55.38 56.20 -22.90
C TRP A 1069 55.40 57.71 -23.07
#